data_AF-B2W062-F1
#
_entry.id   AF-B2W062-F1
#
_cell.length_a   1.000
_cell.length_b   1.000
_cell.length_c   1.000
_cell.angle_alpha   90.00
_cell.angle_beta   90.00
_cell.angle_gamma   90.00
#
_symmetry.space_group_name_H-M   'P 1'
#
loop_
_entity.id
_entity.type
_entity.pdbx_description
1 polymer ?
#
loop_
_entity_poly.entity_id
_entity_poly.type
_entity_poly.pdbx_seq_one_letter_code
_entity_poly.pdbx_strand_id
1 'polypeptide(L)'
;MSLSRQSLSPTANLLRNSRLFSLPNPLPRPHVAESYGAGVIRESDTATLPYPTHQAIATTKPSLARGDWGLKRPIPSRSHIVQVSDPVLKVTQLDTIEHVTDFDSAADHVRTRQKWEEMGVPVMKGMTQMRDQDLSGTPPSGAFEIRDDTTSYDTDLGLDEAGLYLKALKKNMPSERAKAQWEVFNATWKDKWEEKKASWRSQGWGEQLTDFESTQKKAAEGRAQLREHHKILYETESRAFRTRWDAELATKEADWKARGLTNPEHPGRVAEANAFKELERKAAADLQRRWGEKEARLAEQTPANMPWLLDFTAFAREQDGAKRALRQELAATPFTPLTRPPVDPIVHNTKRWKHDGPWLPGMGADDFATYLSKQITARKKEFQAYLVEYVKTEIYRSRRQAATKTSPEGMPLDPQEAEAWLSTQEKTWRHITDSQIQAGIKALRKETANDPLASKLVRKLILPFLKLPAIKFKHKAFHRDAASRDIDAYIFDQESAPLSTHPSAGLGYLRTKSYIANHPILGPQANPAPITARVVQARRTAYKNESYARLGVGGFVANDQFRSTDTRPGARFGDNAKDVETIDVDTPGGKKILVHPLFASVSNDGRIHVKIARATGPEGAVARGELDDRPPVREPLESDPLRDLGSMGRSGVKELDAMSGEAAALDQFLRAEGQGRGSPGAGFPGVSQALRGE
;
A
#
# COMPACT_ATOMS: atom_id res chain seq x y z
N MET A 1 0.31 24.31 -22.04
CA MET A 1 -1.11 24.63 -22.30
C MET A 1 -1.91 24.33 -21.05
N SER A 2 -2.22 25.36 -20.27
CA SER A 2 -3.16 25.24 -19.14
C SER A 2 -4.55 25.07 -19.72
N LEU A 3 -5.16 23.90 -19.54
CA LEU A 3 -6.58 23.70 -19.80
C LEU A 3 -7.33 24.73 -18.96
N SER A 4 -7.90 25.74 -19.62
CA SER A 4 -8.94 26.57 -19.06
C SER A 4 -9.98 25.64 -18.45
N ARG A 5 -10.15 25.70 -17.12
CA ARG A 5 -11.28 25.06 -16.45
C ARG A 5 -12.52 25.66 -17.08
N GLN A 6 -13.17 24.92 -17.99
CA GLN A 6 -14.51 25.27 -18.44
C GLN A 6 -15.34 25.44 -17.17
N SER A 7 -15.78 26.67 -16.91
CA SER A 7 -16.69 26.95 -15.81
C SER A 7 -17.97 26.16 -16.06
N LEU A 8 -18.21 25.15 -15.23
CA LEU A 8 -19.47 24.41 -15.24
C LEU A 8 -20.63 25.40 -15.15
N SER A 9 -21.74 25.14 -15.85
CA SER A 9 -22.93 25.97 -15.69
C SER A 9 -23.43 25.94 -14.24
N PRO A 10 -24.10 27.00 -13.75
CA PRO A 10 -24.64 27.04 -12.39
C PRO A 10 -25.48 25.80 -12.06
N THR A 11 -26.33 25.36 -12.99
CA THR A 11 -27.16 24.15 -12.84
C THR A 11 -26.33 22.87 -12.71
N ALA A 12 -25.27 22.71 -13.51
CA ALA A 12 -24.41 21.54 -13.42
C ALA A 12 -23.68 21.46 -12.06
N ASN A 13 -23.30 22.61 -11.50
CA ASN A 13 -22.71 22.67 -10.17
C ASN A 13 -23.72 22.27 -9.07
N LEU A 14 -24.98 22.71 -9.18
CA LEU A 14 -26.04 22.29 -8.26
C LEU A 14 -26.33 20.79 -8.34
N LEU A 15 -26.43 20.22 -9.55
CA LEU A 15 -26.66 18.78 -9.74
C LEU A 15 -25.51 17.96 -9.18
N ARG A 16 -24.26 18.37 -9.44
CA ARG A 16 -23.06 17.68 -8.92
C ARG A 16 -23.03 17.60 -7.39
N ASN A 17 -23.54 18.61 -6.71
CA ASN A 17 -23.58 18.66 -5.24
C ASN A 17 -24.93 18.20 -4.67
N SER A 18 -25.84 17.69 -5.50
CA SER A 18 -27.16 17.23 -5.06
C SER A 18 -27.08 15.87 -4.37
N ARG A 19 -28.04 15.59 -3.48
CA ARG A 19 -28.10 14.31 -2.74
C ARG A 19 -28.30 13.10 -3.67
N LEU A 20 -29.05 13.27 -4.77
CA LEU A 20 -29.28 12.18 -5.72
C LEU A 20 -27.98 11.77 -6.44
N PHE A 21 -27.14 12.74 -6.80
CA PHE A 21 -25.83 12.49 -7.42
C PHE A 21 -24.76 12.01 -6.42
N SER A 22 -25.05 12.08 -5.11
CA SER A 22 -24.20 11.51 -4.06
C SER A 22 -24.46 10.02 -3.82
N LEU A 23 -25.50 9.45 -4.43
CA LEU A 23 -25.76 8.01 -4.35
C LEU A 23 -24.61 7.23 -5.02
N PRO A 24 -23.97 6.29 -4.32
CA PRO A 24 -22.90 5.50 -4.91
C PRO A 24 -23.47 4.54 -5.96
N ASN A 25 -22.65 4.23 -6.96
CA ASN A 25 -22.95 3.13 -7.86
C ASN A 25 -23.04 1.81 -7.06
N PRO A 26 -23.96 0.90 -7.42
CA PRO A 26 -24.12 -0.35 -6.69
C PRO A 26 -22.84 -1.18 -6.76
N LEU A 27 -22.51 -1.81 -5.63
CA LEU A 27 -21.37 -2.71 -5.55
C LEU A 27 -21.65 -4.03 -6.29
N PRO A 28 -20.61 -4.72 -6.80
CA PRO A 28 -20.76 -6.07 -7.35
C PRO A 28 -21.42 -7.00 -6.33
N ARG A 29 -22.38 -7.81 -6.80
CA ARG A 29 -23.05 -8.79 -5.94
C ARG A 29 -22.04 -9.84 -5.47
N PRO A 30 -21.99 -10.17 -4.16
CA PRO A 30 -21.16 -11.25 -3.65
C PRO A 30 -21.61 -12.59 -4.22
N HIS A 31 -20.66 -13.50 -4.44
CA HIS A 31 -20.97 -14.88 -4.75
C HIS A 31 -21.48 -15.58 -3.48
N VAL A 32 -22.78 -15.89 -3.43
CA VAL A 32 -23.42 -16.54 -2.27
C VAL A 32 -23.42 -18.08 -2.42
N ALA A 33 -23.07 -18.59 -3.60
CA ALA A 33 -23.00 -20.01 -3.92
C ALA A 33 -22.21 -20.82 -2.86
N GLU A 34 -22.93 -21.63 -2.07
CA GLU A 34 -22.33 -22.67 -1.24
C GLU A 34 -22.49 -24.02 -1.95
N SER A 35 -21.37 -24.72 -2.14
CA SER A 35 -21.39 -26.07 -2.69
C SER A 35 -21.89 -27.05 -1.63
N TYR A 36 -23.08 -27.60 -1.83
CA TYR A 36 -23.64 -28.66 -0.97
C TYR A 36 -23.44 -30.04 -1.63
N GLY A 37 -22.86 -30.98 -0.90
CA GLY A 37 -22.72 -32.37 -1.33
C GLY A 37 -21.99 -32.52 -2.66
N ALA A 38 -22.59 -33.25 -3.61
CA ALA A 38 -22.04 -33.58 -4.93
C ALA A 38 -21.97 -32.39 -5.92
N GLY A 39 -21.65 -31.18 -5.44
CA GLY A 39 -21.48 -29.99 -6.28
C GLY A 39 -22.78 -29.26 -6.64
N VAL A 40 -23.89 -29.51 -5.95
CA VAL A 40 -25.14 -28.75 -6.17
C VAL A 40 -25.00 -27.39 -5.49
N ILE A 41 -24.94 -26.34 -6.30
CA ILE A 41 -24.99 -24.95 -5.84
C ILE A 41 -26.47 -24.60 -5.65
N ARG A 42 -26.86 -24.28 -4.41
CA ARG A 42 -28.18 -23.72 -4.12
C ARG A 42 -28.02 -22.22 -3.89
N GLU A 43 -28.53 -21.43 -4.81
CA GLU A 43 -28.63 -19.97 -4.69
C GLU A 43 -30.11 -19.60 -4.60
N SER A 44 -30.44 -18.65 -3.73
CA SER A 44 -31.78 -18.10 -3.61
C SER A 44 -31.70 -16.61 -3.90
N ASP A 45 -32.42 -16.16 -4.91
CA ASP A 45 -32.45 -14.77 -5.34
C ASP A 45 -33.01 -13.82 -4.26
N THR A 46 -33.75 -14.36 -3.29
CA THR A 46 -34.35 -13.61 -2.18
C THR A 46 -33.57 -13.71 -0.87
N ALA A 47 -32.46 -14.45 -0.82
CA ALA A 47 -31.66 -14.55 0.39
C ALA A 47 -30.89 -13.25 0.65
N THR A 48 -30.83 -12.83 1.91
CA THR A 48 -30.04 -11.66 2.31
C THR A 48 -28.57 -11.87 1.95
N LEU A 49 -27.98 -10.86 1.31
CA LEU A 49 -26.58 -10.90 0.90
C LEU A 49 -25.65 -10.78 2.12
N PRO A 50 -24.39 -11.27 2.03
CA PRO A 50 -23.39 -11.09 3.09
C PRO A 50 -23.12 -9.62 3.50
N TYR A 51 -23.23 -8.69 2.55
CA TYR A 51 -23.03 -7.25 2.76
C TYR A 51 -23.93 -6.43 1.82
N PRO A 52 -24.29 -5.18 2.19
CA PRO A 52 -25.19 -4.37 1.38
C PRO A 52 -24.52 -3.91 0.08
N THR A 53 -25.24 -3.98 -1.04
CA THR A 53 -24.76 -3.56 -2.36
C THR A 53 -25.33 -2.21 -2.81
N HIS A 54 -26.51 -1.83 -2.29
CA HIS A 54 -27.20 -0.56 -2.58
C HIS A 54 -27.23 0.32 -1.34
N GLN A 55 -27.22 1.64 -1.55
CA GLN A 55 -27.38 2.63 -0.48
C GLN A 55 -28.78 2.54 0.12
N ALA A 56 -28.85 2.45 1.45
CA ALA A 56 -30.10 2.56 2.20
C ALA A 56 -30.55 4.02 2.27
N ILE A 57 -31.82 4.27 1.96
CA ILE A 57 -32.46 5.60 1.93
C ILE A 57 -33.57 5.61 2.98
N ALA A 58 -33.57 6.66 3.80
CA ALA A 58 -34.63 6.97 4.75
C ALA A 58 -35.24 8.33 4.41
N THR A 59 -36.49 8.54 4.82
CA THR A 59 -37.20 9.82 4.66
C THR A 59 -37.76 10.28 6.01
N THR A 60 -38.21 11.54 6.07
CA THR A 60 -38.84 12.07 7.28
C THR A 60 -40.30 11.60 7.38
N LYS A 61 -40.85 11.48 8.60
CA LYS A 61 -42.24 11.04 8.81
C LYS A 61 -43.27 11.86 7.99
N PRO A 62 -43.18 13.20 7.87
CA PRO A 62 -44.12 13.96 7.04
C PRO A 62 -44.01 13.64 5.54
N SER A 63 -42.79 13.45 5.03
CA SER A 63 -42.58 13.08 3.61
C SER A 63 -43.01 11.65 3.34
N LEU A 64 -42.77 10.73 4.29
CA LEU A 64 -43.24 9.34 4.24
C LEU A 64 -44.77 9.28 4.07
N ALA A 65 -45.52 10.08 4.81
CA ALA A 65 -46.98 10.15 4.71
C ALA A 65 -47.48 10.55 3.31
N ARG A 66 -46.67 11.29 2.54
CA ARG A 66 -46.94 11.66 1.15
C ARG A 66 -46.34 10.69 0.12
N GLY A 67 -45.64 9.65 0.59
CA GLY A 67 -44.86 8.76 -0.28
C GLY A 67 -43.64 9.44 -0.91
N ASP A 68 -43.18 10.58 -0.38
CA ASP A 68 -42.04 11.34 -0.93
C ASP A 68 -40.71 10.87 -0.32
N TRP A 69 -39.81 10.45 -1.20
CA TRP A 69 -38.47 9.95 -0.86
C TRP A 69 -37.36 10.75 -1.55
N GLY A 70 -37.68 11.87 -2.21
CA GLY A 70 -36.71 12.63 -3.00
C GLY A 70 -36.21 11.87 -4.24
N LEU A 71 -37.03 10.93 -4.74
CA LEU A 71 -36.78 10.16 -5.95
C LEU A 71 -37.58 10.74 -7.13
N LYS A 72 -37.48 10.11 -8.31
CA LYS A 72 -38.21 10.55 -9.52
C LYS A 72 -39.73 10.57 -9.31
N ARG A 73 -40.28 9.64 -8.51
CA ARG A 73 -41.72 9.49 -8.26
C ARG A 73 -41.97 9.11 -6.79
N PRO A 74 -43.16 9.44 -6.25
CA PRO A 74 -43.54 9.00 -4.92
C PRO A 74 -43.76 7.49 -4.88
N ILE A 75 -43.36 6.86 -3.78
CA ILE A 75 -43.49 5.42 -3.55
C ILE A 75 -44.91 5.09 -3.05
N PRO A 76 -45.55 3.99 -3.50
CA PRO A 76 -46.90 3.64 -3.09
C PRO A 76 -47.04 3.43 -1.57
N SER A 77 -48.00 4.12 -0.95
CA SER A 77 -48.31 4.02 0.49
C SER A 77 -48.85 2.65 0.91
N ARG A 78 -49.39 1.87 -0.04
CA ARG A 78 -49.86 0.50 0.19
C ARG A 78 -48.75 -0.55 0.18
N SER A 79 -47.51 -0.18 -0.16
CA SER A 79 -46.40 -1.13 -0.13
C SER A 79 -46.13 -1.58 1.31
N HIS A 80 -45.95 -2.89 1.50
CA HIS A 80 -45.67 -3.46 2.82
C HIS A 80 -44.41 -2.86 3.47
N ILE A 81 -43.45 -2.41 2.64
CA ILE A 81 -42.21 -1.77 3.06
C ILE A 81 -42.48 -0.44 3.77
N VAL A 82 -43.41 0.38 3.25
CA VAL A 82 -43.73 1.72 3.77
C VAL A 82 -44.63 1.65 5.01
N GLN A 83 -45.35 0.55 5.21
CA GLN A 83 -46.24 0.35 6.36
C GLN A 83 -45.51 -0.04 7.66
N VAL A 84 -44.21 -0.31 7.59
CA VAL A 84 -43.37 -0.59 8.77
C VAL A 84 -43.09 0.70 9.53
N SER A 85 -42.91 0.62 10.86
CA SER A 85 -42.75 1.76 11.76
C SER A 85 -41.58 2.70 11.44
N ASP A 86 -40.48 2.16 10.91
CA ASP A 86 -39.29 2.91 10.50
C ASP A 86 -38.75 2.28 9.21
N PRO A 87 -39.32 2.70 8.06
CA PRO A 87 -39.07 2.08 6.78
C PRO A 87 -37.78 2.62 6.15
N VAL A 88 -36.99 1.71 5.61
CA VAL A 88 -35.75 2.03 4.91
C VAL A 88 -35.73 1.26 3.61
N LEU A 89 -35.47 1.96 2.50
CA LEU A 89 -35.51 1.38 1.17
C LEU A 89 -34.14 1.37 0.50
N LYS A 90 -33.96 0.46 -0.44
CA LYS A 90 -32.89 0.48 -1.46
C LYS A 90 -33.54 0.64 -2.82
N VAL A 91 -32.89 1.38 -3.71
CA VAL A 91 -33.35 1.60 -5.08
C VAL A 91 -32.41 0.87 -6.03
N THR A 92 -32.96 -0.02 -6.85
CA THR A 92 -32.21 -0.70 -7.92
C THR A 92 -32.14 0.20 -9.14
N GLN A 93 -33.29 0.76 -9.54
CA GLN A 93 -33.41 1.62 -10.71
C GLN A 93 -34.38 2.77 -10.45
N LEU A 94 -33.96 4.00 -10.75
CA LEU A 94 -34.77 5.21 -10.54
C LEU A 94 -36.00 5.28 -11.44
N ASP A 95 -35.94 4.68 -12.63
CA ASP A 95 -37.06 4.56 -13.56
C ASP A 95 -36.83 3.36 -14.48
N THR A 96 -37.72 2.37 -14.42
CA THR A 96 -37.67 1.19 -15.28
C THR A 96 -38.35 1.45 -16.62
N ILE A 97 -38.28 0.48 -17.54
CA ILE A 97 -38.98 0.56 -18.83
C ILE A 97 -40.51 0.56 -18.65
N GLU A 98 -41.01 0.04 -17.52
CA GLU A 98 -42.41 0.06 -17.11
C GLU A 98 -42.82 1.39 -16.45
N HIS A 99 -41.94 2.39 -16.42
CA HIS A 99 -42.16 3.70 -15.79
C HIS A 99 -42.42 3.65 -14.27
N VAL A 100 -41.85 2.64 -13.60
CA VAL A 100 -41.93 2.45 -12.15
C VAL A 100 -40.52 2.58 -11.54
N THR A 101 -40.44 3.11 -10.32
CA THR A 101 -39.19 3.06 -9.54
C THR A 101 -39.03 1.65 -8.99
N ASP A 102 -37.93 0.96 -9.29
CA ASP A 102 -37.65 -0.37 -8.72
C ASP A 102 -36.98 -0.21 -7.35
N PHE A 103 -37.66 -0.66 -6.31
CA PHE A 103 -37.24 -0.53 -4.92
C PHE A 103 -37.54 -1.78 -4.11
N ASP A 104 -36.74 -2.00 -3.07
CA ASP A 104 -36.89 -3.10 -2.13
C ASP A 104 -36.50 -2.63 -0.72
N SER A 105 -36.75 -3.46 0.30
CA SER A 105 -36.38 -3.16 1.69
C SER A 105 -34.86 -3.20 1.88
N ALA A 106 -34.34 -2.24 2.63
CA ALA A 106 -32.96 -2.23 3.14
C ALA A 106 -32.89 -2.46 4.66
N ALA A 107 -34.03 -2.78 5.29
CA ALA A 107 -34.13 -2.94 6.74
C ALA A 107 -33.30 -4.12 7.25
N ASP A 108 -33.15 -5.18 6.45
CA ASP A 108 -32.32 -6.35 6.73
C ASP A 108 -30.88 -5.96 7.12
N HIS A 109 -30.19 -5.20 6.26
CA HIS A 109 -28.81 -4.78 6.50
C HIS A 109 -28.72 -3.65 7.54
N VAL A 110 -29.65 -2.68 7.52
CA VAL A 110 -29.60 -1.54 8.45
C VAL A 110 -29.85 -1.97 9.89
N ARG A 111 -30.82 -2.85 10.13
CA ARG A 111 -31.08 -3.39 11.48
C ARG A 111 -29.95 -4.31 11.94
N THR A 112 -29.36 -5.08 11.03
CA THR A 112 -28.19 -5.92 11.36
C THR A 112 -26.99 -5.06 11.77
N ARG A 113 -26.76 -3.93 11.10
CA ARG A 113 -25.74 -2.94 11.50
C ARG A 113 -26.02 -2.32 12.86
N GLN A 114 -27.27 -1.94 13.15
CA GLN A 114 -27.66 -1.41 14.47
C GLN A 114 -27.42 -2.44 15.59
N LYS A 115 -27.83 -3.69 15.37
CA LYS A 115 -27.55 -4.81 16.28
C LYS A 115 -26.04 -4.98 16.49
N TRP A 116 -25.23 -4.86 15.43
CA TRP A 116 -23.77 -4.92 15.54
C TRP A 116 -23.20 -3.83 16.45
N GLU A 117 -23.63 -2.58 16.25
CA GLU A 117 -23.23 -1.43 17.06
C GLU A 117 -23.59 -1.65 18.54
N GLU A 118 -24.78 -2.17 18.83
CA GLU A 118 -25.22 -2.49 20.20
C GLU A 118 -24.39 -3.60 20.86
N MET A 119 -23.91 -4.60 20.11
CA MET A 119 -23.08 -5.67 20.68
C MET A 119 -21.66 -5.22 21.09
N GLY A 120 -21.21 -4.06 20.61
CA GLY A 120 -19.89 -3.50 20.94
C GLY A 120 -18.73 -4.42 20.54
N VAL A 121 -18.83 -5.11 19.41
CA VAL A 121 -17.83 -6.10 18.98
C VAL A 121 -16.81 -5.44 18.05
N PRO A 122 -15.50 -5.46 18.39
CA PRO A 122 -14.47 -4.92 17.52
C PRO A 122 -14.20 -5.87 16.35
N VAL A 123 -13.82 -5.30 15.20
CA VAL A 123 -13.40 -6.07 14.04
C VAL A 123 -11.88 -6.08 13.97
N MET A 124 -11.31 -7.28 13.89
CA MET A 124 -9.90 -7.57 14.05
C MET A 124 -9.33 -8.22 12.80
N LYS A 125 -8.02 -8.11 12.62
CA LYS A 125 -7.33 -8.59 11.42
C LYS A 125 -7.03 -10.09 11.51
N GLY A 126 -7.28 -10.79 10.40
CA GLY A 126 -6.85 -12.17 10.21
C GLY A 126 -7.86 -13.21 10.68
N MET A 127 -7.89 -14.33 9.95
CA MET A 127 -8.81 -15.45 10.20
C MET A 127 -8.17 -16.56 11.05
N THR A 128 -6.87 -16.48 11.33
CA THR A 128 -6.11 -17.54 12.03
C THR A 128 -6.70 -17.79 13.42
N GLN A 129 -6.89 -16.72 14.21
CA GLN A 129 -7.44 -16.78 15.57
C GLN A 129 -8.92 -17.20 15.62
N MET A 130 -9.65 -17.17 14.49
CA MET A 130 -11.01 -17.69 14.44
C MET A 130 -11.05 -19.22 14.60
N ARG A 131 -9.98 -19.90 14.18
CA ARG A 131 -9.85 -21.36 14.24
C ARG A 131 -9.33 -21.86 15.59
N ASP A 132 -8.69 -20.99 16.37
CA ASP A 132 -8.13 -21.37 17.67
C ASP A 132 -9.25 -21.73 18.65
N GLN A 133 -9.10 -22.89 19.31
CA GLN A 133 -10.06 -23.34 20.32
C GLN A 133 -9.82 -22.65 21.67
N ASP A 134 -8.55 -22.35 21.95
CA ASP A 134 -8.14 -21.69 23.18
C ASP A 134 -8.43 -20.19 23.09
N LEU A 135 -9.24 -19.70 24.04
CA LEU A 135 -9.60 -18.29 24.16
C LEU A 135 -8.64 -17.50 25.06
N SER A 136 -7.62 -18.15 25.64
CA SER A 136 -6.62 -17.53 26.51
C SER A 136 -5.45 -16.86 25.76
N GLY A 137 -5.34 -17.10 24.45
CA GLY A 137 -4.32 -16.49 23.60
C GLY A 137 -4.46 -14.98 23.47
N THR A 138 -3.37 -14.32 23.07
CA THR A 138 -3.39 -12.87 22.81
C THR A 138 -4.39 -12.55 21.69
N PRO A 139 -5.33 -11.59 21.89
CA PRO A 139 -6.28 -11.23 20.84
C PRO A 139 -5.54 -10.69 19.60
N PRO A 140 -6.11 -10.88 18.39
CA PRO A 140 -5.54 -10.34 17.15
C PRO A 140 -5.40 -8.81 17.21
N SER A 141 -4.61 -8.21 16.32
CA SER A 141 -4.52 -6.76 16.20
C SER A 141 -5.81 -6.16 15.60
N GLY A 142 -6.13 -4.93 15.99
CA GLY A 142 -7.30 -4.21 15.50
C GLY A 142 -7.22 -3.92 13.99
N ALA A 143 -8.37 -3.68 13.36
CA ALA A 143 -8.41 -3.32 11.94
C ALA A 143 -7.82 -1.93 11.64
N PHE A 144 -7.80 -1.01 12.61
CA PHE A 144 -7.46 0.42 12.44
C PHE A 144 -6.13 0.80 13.09
N GLU A 145 -5.10 0.01 12.82
CA GLU A 145 -3.73 0.32 13.21
C GLU A 145 -3.06 1.17 12.14
N ILE A 146 -2.38 2.25 12.53
CA ILE A 146 -1.74 3.22 11.61
C ILE A 146 -0.87 2.51 10.56
N ARG A 147 -0.15 1.46 10.98
CA ARG A 147 0.76 0.71 10.11
C ARG A 147 0.04 -0.19 9.11
N ASP A 148 -1.10 -0.75 9.50
CA ASP A 148 -1.82 -1.73 8.69
C ASP A 148 -2.89 -1.08 7.81
N ASP A 149 -3.50 0.00 8.27
CA ASP A 149 -4.50 0.78 7.54
C ASP A 149 -3.88 1.96 6.77
N THR A 150 -2.80 1.67 6.03
CA THR A 150 -2.19 2.61 5.09
C THR A 150 -2.24 2.03 3.68
N THR A 151 -2.91 2.75 2.77
CA THR A 151 -3.09 2.31 1.38
C THR A 151 -2.24 3.08 0.36
N SER A 152 -1.64 4.20 0.73
CA SER A 152 -0.78 4.97 -0.18
C SER A 152 0.50 4.20 -0.53
N TYR A 153 0.91 4.23 -1.80
CA TYR A 153 2.20 3.70 -2.26
C TYR A 153 3.30 4.77 -2.30
N ASP A 154 2.94 6.04 -2.10
CA ASP A 154 3.88 7.15 -2.20
C ASP A 154 4.60 7.40 -0.87
N THR A 155 3.94 7.06 0.25
CA THR A 155 4.52 7.18 1.60
C THR A 155 5.30 5.93 1.96
N ASP A 156 6.42 6.12 2.69
CA ASP A 156 7.27 5.01 3.11
C ASP A 156 6.54 4.08 4.11
N LEU A 157 5.62 4.63 4.91
CA LEU A 157 4.79 3.89 5.88
C LEU A 157 3.92 2.81 5.23
N GLY A 158 3.49 3.00 3.99
CA GLY A 158 2.66 2.02 3.29
C GLY A 158 3.46 0.94 2.56
N LEU A 159 4.77 1.09 2.44
CA LEU A 159 5.59 0.21 1.63
C LEU A 159 6.21 -0.89 2.50
N ASP A 160 6.15 -2.12 2.00
CA ASP A 160 6.94 -3.22 2.54
C ASP A 160 8.42 -3.06 2.18
N GLU A 161 9.30 -3.91 2.72
CA GLU A 161 10.74 -3.85 2.43
C GLU A 161 11.05 -3.88 0.93
N ALA A 162 10.33 -4.72 0.19
CA ALA A 162 10.50 -4.87 -1.25
C ALA A 162 10.05 -3.60 -2.00
N GLY A 163 8.94 -2.98 -1.57
CA GLY A 163 8.46 -1.70 -2.08
C GLY A 163 9.40 -0.54 -1.76
N LEU A 164 9.92 -0.44 -0.52
CA LEU A 164 10.93 0.55 -0.13
C LEU A 164 12.20 0.39 -0.95
N TYR A 165 12.63 -0.86 -1.15
CA TYR A 165 13.78 -1.18 -1.98
C TYR A 165 13.55 -0.79 -3.45
N LEU A 166 12.37 -1.06 -4.00
CA LEU A 166 12.01 -0.68 -5.37
C LEU A 166 11.92 0.85 -5.53
N LYS A 167 11.43 1.57 -4.52
CA LYS A 167 11.44 3.04 -4.48
C LYS A 167 12.86 3.59 -4.45
N ALA A 168 13.74 2.99 -3.67
CA ALA A 168 15.15 3.34 -3.62
C ALA A 168 15.85 3.06 -4.96
N LEU A 169 15.58 1.91 -5.60
CA LEU A 169 16.05 1.59 -6.95
C LEU A 169 15.60 2.64 -7.97
N LYS A 170 14.32 3.04 -7.94
CA LYS A 170 13.77 4.08 -8.82
C LYS A 170 14.57 5.39 -8.68
N LYS A 171 14.77 5.86 -7.44
CA LYS A 171 15.54 7.08 -7.16
C LYS A 171 16.99 6.98 -7.66
N ASN A 172 17.58 5.79 -7.68
CA ASN A 172 18.94 5.58 -8.16
C ASN A 172 19.05 5.42 -9.70
N MET A 173 17.94 5.38 -10.44
CA MET A 173 17.98 5.28 -11.89
C MET A 173 18.68 6.50 -12.52
N PRO A 174 19.50 6.32 -13.58
CA PRO A 174 20.14 7.42 -14.28
C PRO A 174 19.15 8.48 -14.78
N SER A 175 17.98 8.06 -15.28
CA SER A 175 16.94 8.96 -15.77
C SER A 175 16.32 9.82 -14.66
N GLU A 176 16.09 9.25 -13.48
CA GLU A 176 15.50 9.97 -12.33
C GLU A 176 16.53 10.89 -11.69
N ARG A 177 17.79 10.45 -11.57
CA ARG A 177 18.91 11.31 -11.15
C ARG A 177 19.10 12.49 -12.11
N ALA A 178 19.09 12.22 -13.41
CA ALA A 178 19.17 13.26 -14.42
C ALA A 178 18.02 14.26 -14.30
N LYS A 179 16.79 13.76 -14.12
CA LYS A 179 15.62 14.61 -13.91
C LYS A 179 15.77 15.50 -12.66
N ALA A 180 16.19 14.94 -11.54
CA ALA A 180 16.40 15.70 -10.30
C ALA A 180 17.49 16.79 -10.48
N GLN A 181 18.60 16.46 -11.14
CA GLN A 181 19.64 17.46 -11.44
C GLN A 181 19.13 18.55 -12.39
N TRP A 182 18.30 18.21 -13.39
CA TRP A 182 17.64 19.18 -14.25
C TRP A 182 16.65 20.07 -13.51
N GLU A 183 15.92 19.54 -12.51
CA GLU A 183 15.02 20.34 -11.68
C GLU A 183 15.78 21.34 -10.81
N VAL A 184 16.88 20.91 -10.19
CA VAL A 184 17.79 21.80 -9.43
C VAL A 184 18.40 22.86 -10.35
N PHE A 185 18.86 22.46 -11.53
CA PHE A 185 19.35 23.38 -12.56
C PHE A 185 18.28 24.41 -12.95
N ASN A 186 17.06 23.97 -13.21
CA ASN A 186 15.98 24.89 -13.59
C ASN A 186 15.60 25.84 -12.45
N ALA A 187 15.62 25.37 -11.19
CA ALA A 187 15.37 26.20 -10.01
C ALA A 187 16.46 27.27 -9.85
N THR A 188 17.73 26.87 -9.82
CA THR A 188 18.87 27.80 -9.72
C THR A 188 18.88 28.83 -10.85
N TRP A 189 18.56 28.42 -12.07
CA TRP A 189 18.49 29.34 -13.21
C TRP A 189 17.25 30.23 -13.21
N LYS A 190 16.16 29.80 -12.57
CA LYS A 190 15.00 30.65 -12.30
C LYS A 190 15.37 31.76 -11.32
N ASP A 191 16.11 31.44 -10.26
CA ASP A 191 16.57 32.42 -9.28
C ASP A 191 17.57 33.40 -9.91
N LYS A 192 18.57 32.90 -10.65
CA LYS A 192 19.48 33.74 -11.45
C LYS A 192 18.73 34.65 -12.42
N TRP A 193 17.64 34.16 -13.02
CA TRP A 193 16.81 34.96 -13.91
C TRP A 193 16.07 36.09 -13.17
N GLU A 194 15.53 35.83 -11.98
CA GLU A 194 14.93 36.87 -11.14
C GLU A 194 15.96 37.90 -10.66
N GLU A 195 17.15 37.46 -10.25
CA GLU A 195 18.27 38.34 -9.88
C GLU A 195 18.72 39.21 -11.05
N LYS A 196 18.86 38.63 -12.24
CA LYS A 196 19.25 39.37 -13.44
C LYS A 196 18.16 40.37 -13.84
N LYS A 197 16.88 40.01 -13.73
CA LYS A 197 15.75 40.96 -13.88
C LYS A 197 15.79 42.09 -12.86
N ALA A 198 16.13 41.80 -11.60
CA ALA A 198 16.27 42.82 -10.56
C ALA A 198 17.45 43.76 -10.84
N SER A 199 18.58 43.22 -11.31
CA SER A 199 19.74 44.01 -11.76
C SER A 199 19.37 44.94 -12.90
N TRP A 200 18.64 44.46 -13.91
CA TRP A 200 18.16 45.30 -15.02
C TRP A 200 17.17 46.37 -14.55
N ARG A 201 16.28 46.07 -13.59
CA ARG A 201 15.42 47.08 -12.97
C ARG A 201 16.23 48.17 -12.26
N SER A 202 17.28 47.79 -11.53
CA SER A 202 18.15 48.72 -10.79
C SER A 202 18.99 49.62 -11.71
N GLN A 203 19.29 49.17 -12.93
CA GLN A 203 20.00 49.94 -13.97
C GLN A 203 19.07 50.90 -14.74
N GLY A 204 17.81 51.06 -14.29
CA GLY A 204 16.84 51.96 -14.92
C GLY A 204 16.10 51.36 -16.12
N TRP A 205 16.28 50.07 -16.41
CA TRP A 205 15.56 49.37 -17.50
C TRP A 205 14.19 48.82 -17.05
N GLY A 206 13.75 49.18 -15.84
CA GLY A 206 12.55 48.64 -15.19
C GLY A 206 11.21 49.18 -15.68
N GLU A 207 11.11 50.42 -16.15
CA GLU A 207 9.86 50.97 -16.73
C GLU A 207 9.59 50.42 -18.15
N GLN A 208 10.63 49.94 -18.84
CA GLN A 208 10.54 49.27 -20.14
C GLN A 208 10.18 47.78 -20.02
N LEU A 209 9.84 47.25 -18.83
CA LEU A 209 9.64 45.80 -18.62
C LEU A 209 8.24 45.27 -19.05
N THR A 210 7.24 46.12 -19.16
CA THR A 210 5.94 45.80 -19.80
C THR A 210 6.03 45.95 -21.31
N ASP A 211 6.81 46.93 -21.78
CA ASP A 211 7.28 47.00 -23.16
C ASP A 211 8.22 45.83 -23.50
N PHE A 212 8.93 45.24 -22.54
CA PHE A 212 9.86 44.11 -22.71
C PHE A 212 9.16 42.82 -23.13
N GLU A 213 8.04 42.42 -22.52
CA GLU A 213 7.34 41.19 -22.95
C GLU A 213 6.68 41.36 -24.33
N SER A 214 6.17 42.57 -24.61
CA SER A 214 5.53 42.90 -25.89
C SER A 214 6.54 43.10 -27.02
N THR A 215 7.69 43.72 -26.76
CA THR A 215 8.82 43.85 -27.70
C THR A 215 9.59 42.54 -27.83
N GLN A 216 9.71 41.70 -26.79
CA GLN A 216 10.27 40.35 -26.91
C GLN A 216 9.41 39.49 -27.82
N LYS A 217 8.08 39.58 -27.70
CA LYS A 217 7.15 38.87 -28.58
C LYS A 217 7.28 39.36 -30.03
N LYS A 218 7.27 40.68 -30.27
CA LYS A 218 7.43 41.27 -31.61
C LYS A 218 8.83 41.03 -32.22
N ALA A 219 9.89 41.08 -31.43
CA ALA A 219 11.26 40.80 -31.87
C ALA A 219 11.53 39.31 -32.06
N ALA A 220 10.83 38.42 -31.33
CA ALA A 220 10.85 36.99 -31.57
C ALA A 220 10.06 36.63 -32.84
N GLU A 221 8.90 37.24 -33.06
CA GLU A 221 8.11 37.13 -34.29
C GLU A 221 8.90 37.64 -35.51
N GLY A 222 9.54 38.80 -35.41
CA GLY A 222 10.42 39.33 -36.47
C GLY A 222 11.64 38.46 -36.73
N ARG A 223 12.29 37.92 -35.68
CA ARG A 223 13.39 36.96 -35.84
C ARG A 223 12.95 35.61 -36.40
N ALA A 224 11.72 35.17 -36.09
CA ALA A 224 11.16 33.94 -36.66
C ALA A 224 10.85 34.12 -38.15
N GLN A 225 10.26 35.25 -38.54
CA GLN A 225 10.01 35.59 -39.94
C GLN A 225 11.31 35.74 -40.74
N LEU A 226 12.33 36.40 -40.19
CA LEU A 226 13.65 36.51 -40.81
C LEU A 226 14.33 35.15 -40.96
N ARG A 227 14.27 34.29 -39.93
CA ARG A 227 14.82 32.91 -40.01
C ARG A 227 14.06 32.06 -41.03
N GLU A 228 12.74 32.19 -41.11
CA GLU A 228 11.95 31.45 -42.10
C GLU A 228 12.26 31.91 -43.52
N HIS A 229 12.35 33.22 -43.75
CA HIS A 229 12.79 33.78 -45.03
C HIS A 229 14.23 33.34 -45.38
N HIS A 230 15.14 33.34 -44.42
CA HIS A 230 16.51 32.88 -44.58
C HIS A 230 16.60 31.38 -44.89
N LYS A 231 15.75 30.57 -44.25
CA LYS A 231 15.60 29.13 -44.50
C LYS A 231 15.09 28.86 -45.91
N ILE A 232 14.07 29.59 -46.37
CA ILE A 232 13.55 29.49 -47.75
C ILE A 232 14.66 29.83 -48.76
N LEU A 233 15.46 30.87 -48.50
CA LEU A 233 16.60 31.22 -49.36
C LEU A 233 17.71 30.15 -49.33
N TYR A 234 18.00 29.54 -48.17
CA TYR A 234 18.95 28.44 -48.09
C TYR A 234 18.46 27.20 -48.84
N GLU A 235 17.18 26.86 -48.73
CA GLU A 235 16.58 25.73 -49.45
C GLU A 235 16.60 25.94 -50.97
N THR A 236 16.35 27.16 -51.44
CA THR A 236 16.42 27.52 -52.87
C THR A 236 17.87 27.52 -53.38
N GLU A 237 18.82 28.11 -52.66
CA GLU A 237 20.25 28.05 -53.04
C GLU A 237 20.80 26.62 -52.98
N SER A 238 20.40 25.81 -51.99
CA SER A 238 20.79 24.40 -51.88
C SER A 238 20.18 23.56 -53.01
N ARG A 239 18.94 23.84 -53.41
CA ARG A 239 18.32 23.19 -54.57
C ARG A 239 19.06 23.56 -55.87
N ALA A 240 19.39 24.83 -56.05
CA ALA A 240 20.18 25.30 -57.19
C ALA A 240 21.58 24.67 -57.23
N PHE A 241 22.24 24.55 -56.07
CA PHE A 241 23.53 23.87 -55.92
C PHE A 241 23.44 22.40 -56.37
N ARG A 242 22.44 21.65 -55.89
CA ARG A 242 22.22 20.26 -56.30
C ARG A 242 21.96 20.14 -57.80
N THR A 243 21.04 20.93 -58.35
CA THR A 243 20.73 20.87 -59.79
C THR A 243 21.93 21.16 -60.68
N ARG A 244 22.81 22.10 -60.26
CA ARG A 244 24.04 22.38 -60.98
C ARG A 244 24.99 21.19 -60.92
N TRP A 245 25.17 20.63 -59.73
CA TRP A 245 26.12 19.53 -59.53
C TRP A 245 25.66 18.23 -60.19
N ASP A 246 24.35 17.98 -60.22
CA ASP A 246 23.74 16.87 -60.96
C ASP A 246 23.98 17.02 -62.48
N ALA A 247 23.91 18.24 -63.02
CA ALA A 247 24.24 18.50 -64.42
C ALA A 247 25.73 18.31 -64.72
N GLU A 248 26.62 18.82 -63.85
CA GLU A 248 28.06 18.61 -63.96
C GLU A 248 28.41 17.10 -63.88
N LEU A 249 27.77 16.35 -62.98
CA LEU A 249 27.92 14.90 -62.88
C LEU A 249 27.44 14.21 -64.16
N ALA A 250 26.29 14.59 -64.70
CA ALA A 250 25.77 14.02 -65.96
C ALA A 250 26.71 14.27 -67.15
N THR A 251 27.35 15.44 -67.23
CA THR A 251 28.36 15.73 -68.26
C THR A 251 29.63 14.89 -68.08
N LYS A 252 30.06 14.67 -66.84
CA LYS A 252 31.20 13.78 -66.52
C LYS A 252 30.90 12.32 -66.85
N GLU A 253 29.68 11.86 -66.57
CA GLU A 253 29.23 10.53 -66.96
C GLU A 253 29.16 10.36 -68.49
N ALA A 254 28.78 11.40 -69.22
CA ALA A 254 28.81 11.41 -70.68
C ALA A 254 30.25 11.37 -71.24
N ASP A 255 31.19 12.12 -70.64
CA ASP A 255 32.63 12.07 -70.98
C ASP A 255 33.24 10.70 -70.71
N TRP A 256 32.95 10.10 -69.54
CA TRP A 256 33.38 8.75 -69.22
C TRP A 256 32.84 7.72 -70.23
N LYS A 257 31.57 7.84 -70.64
CA LYS A 257 30.99 6.99 -71.69
C LYS A 257 31.67 7.19 -73.05
N ALA A 258 31.93 8.42 -73.46
CA ALA A 258 32.62 8.74 -74.71
C ALA A 258 34.07 8.22 -74.74
N ARG A 259 34.74 8.18 -73.59
CA ARG A 259 36.11 7.66 -73.42
C ARG A 259 36.18 6.14 -73.18
N GLY A 260 35.05 5.42 -73.28
CA GLY A 260 35.00 3.96 -73.06
C GLY A 260 35.16 3.52 -71.61
N LEU A 261 35.09 4.44 -70.64
CA LEU A 261 35.21 4.20 -69.20
C LEU A 261 33.85 3.77 -68.60
N THR A 262 33.26 2.71 -69.16
CA THR A 262 31.91 2.25 -68.78
C THR A 262 31.89 1.42 -67.49
N ASN A 263 32.99 0.76 -67.13
CA ASN A 263 33.12 0.01 -65.88
C ASN A 263 33.25 0.96 -64.66
N PRO A 264 32.35 0.89 -63.66
CA PRO A 264 32.41 1.70 -62.44
C PRO A 264 33.69 1.52 -61.62
N GLU A 265 34.34 0.37 -61.72
CA GLU A 265 35.56 0.03 -60.96
C GLU A 265 36.86 0.39 -61.70
N HIS A 266 36.77 0.97 -62.91
CA HIS A 266 37.96 1.35 -63.66
C HIS A 266 38.75 2.41 -62.88
N PRO A 267 40.06 2.20 -62.59
CA PRO A 267 40.83 3.06 -61.68
C PRO A 267 40.87 4.53 -62.11
N GLY A 268 40.94 4.80 -63.43
CA GLY A 268 40.85 6.17 -63.97
C GLY A 268 39.49 6.84 -63.72
N ARG A 269 38.38 6.09 -63.73
CA ARG A 269 37.04 6.61 -63.43
C ARG A 269 36.86 6.83 -61.92
N VAL A 270 37.34 5.90 -61.09
CA VAL A 270 37.27 6.01 -59.63
C VAL A 270 38.07 7.23 -59.14
N ALA A 271 39.27 7.46 -59.70
CA ALA A 271 40.07 8.64 -59.40
C ALA A 271 39.37 9.95 -59.79
N GLU A 272 38.81 10.03 -61.00
CA GLU A 272 38.07 11.20 -61.47
C GLU A 272 36.76 11.42 -60.68
N ALA A 273 36.05 10.36 -60.29
CA ALA A 273 34.85 10.42 -59.47
C ALA A 273 35.14 10.87 -58.03
N ASN A 274 36.25 10.40 -57.44
CA ASN A 274 36.69 10.84 -56.12
C ASN A 274 37.13 12.31 -56.13
N ALA A 275 37.85 12.75 -57.17
CA ALA A 275 38.22 14.15 -57.35
C ALA A 275 36.97 15.05 -57.50
N PHE A 276 35.96 14.60 -58.27
CA PHE A 276 34.69 15.31 -58.41
C PHE A 276 33.92 15.41 -57.09
N LYS A 277 33.84 14.32 -56.31
CA LYS A 277 33.23 14.31 -54.97
C LYS A 277 33.99 15.19 -53.97
N GLU A 278 35.31 15.29 -54.08
CA GLU A 278 36.09 16.17 -53.21
C GLU A 278 35.85 17.65 -53.54
N LEU A 279 35.73 17.99 -54.84
CA LEU A 279 35.32 19.32 -55.29
C LEU A 279 33.90 19.65 -54.83
N GLU A 280 32.97 18.70 -54.92
CA GLU A 280 31.61 18.83 -54.39
C GLU A 280 31.62 19.13 -52.90
N ARG A 281 32.42 18.37 -52.13
CA ARG A 281 32.53 18.52 -50.68
C ARG A 281 33.12 19.88 -50.30
N LYS A 282 34.12 20.37 -51.03
CA LYS A 282 34.71 21.71 -50.83
C LYS A 282 33.69 22.80 -51.17
N ALA A 283 32.98 22.68 -52.29
CA ALA A 283 31.96 23.64 -52.70
C ALA A 283 30.75 23.66 -51.75
N ALA A 284 30.33 22.50 -51.25
CA ALA A 284 29.29 22.37 -50.23
C ALA A 284 29.73 22.98 -48.88
N ALA A 285 30.99 22.76 -48.48
CA ALA A 285 31.56 23.37 -47.29
C ALA A 285 31.65 24.90 -47.42
N ASP A 286 31.99 25.41 -48.60
CA ASP A 286 32.01 26.86 -48.88
C ASP A 286 30.61 27.46 -48.90
N LEU A 287 29.62 26.77 -49.47
CA LEU A 287 28.21 27.18 -49.39
C LEU A 287 27.79 27.27 -47.93
N GLN A 288 28.06 26.24 -47.14
CA GLN A 288 27.72 26.19 -45.72
C GLN A 288 28.45 27.27 -44.89
N ARG A 289 29.72 27.56 -45.20
CA ARG A 289 30.48 28.65 -44.58
C ARG A 289 29.89 30.02 -44.91
N ARG A 290 29.59 30.30 -46.19
CA ARG A 290 28.97 31.56 -46.63
C ARG A 290 27.60 31.77 -45.97
N TRP A 291 26.85 30.70 -45.77
CA TRP A 291 25.57 30.75 -45.07
C TRP A 291 25.74 30.96 -43.57
N GLY A 292 26.72 30.32 -42.93
CA GLY A 292 27.08 30.61 -41.54
C GLY A 292 27.53 32.06 -41.32
N GLU A 293 28.27 32.64 -42.27
CA GLU A 293 28.67 34.06 -42.26
C GLU A 293 27.47 35.00 -42.50
N LYS A 294 26.55 34.65 -43.41
CA LYS A 294 25.30 35.41 -43.62
C LYS A 294 24.39 35.36 -42.39
N GLU A 295 24.30 34.21 -41.72
CA GLU A 295 23.52 34.03 -40.50
C GLU A 295 24.14 34.85 -39.33
N ALA A 296 25.47 34.87 -39.23
CA ALA A 296 26.21 35.72 -38.29
C ALA A 296 25.99 37.22 -38.56
N ARG A 297 26.02 37.66 -39.82
CA ARG A 297 25.70 39.06 -40.20
C ARG A 297 24.25 39.44 -39.91
N LEU A 298 23.32 38.50 -40.06
CA LEU A 298 21.91 38.71 -39.70
C LEU A 298 21.75 38.93 -38.18
N ALA A 299 22.59 38.27 -37.38
CA ALA A 299 22.65 38.47 -35.93
C ALA A 299 23.35 39.80 -35.54
N GLU A 300 24.23 40.34 -36.37
CA GLU A 300 24.87 41.65 -36.17
C GLU A 300 23.97 42.84 -36.56
N GLN A 301 23.00 42.65 -37.46
CA GLN A 301 22.03 43.68 -37.87
C GLN A 301 20.91 43.96 -36.85
N THR A 302 21.00 43.41 -35.64
CA THR A 302 20.11 43.76 -34.53
C THR A 302 20.43 45.19 -34.07
N PRO A 303 19.44 46.09 -33.89
CA PRO A 303 19.70 47.52 -33.66
C PRO A 303 20.64 47.74 -32.47
N ALA A 304 21.78 48.37 -32.74
CA ALA A 304 22.90 48.60 -31.84
C ALA A 304 22.62 49.55 -30.65
N ASN A 305 21.35 49.88 -30.37
CA ASN A 305 20.97 50.90 -29.38
C ASN A 305 20.25 50.32 -28.15
N MET A 306 20.52 49.06 -27.79
CA MET A 306 19.96 48.40 -26.61
C MET A 306 21.07 47.70 -25.80
N PRO A 307 21.74 48.39 -24.86
CA PRO A 307 22.80 47.84 -24.01
C PRO A 307 22.40 46.56 -23.26
N TRP A 308 21.10 46.43 -22.93
CA TRP A 308 20.53 45.27 -22.27
C TRP A 308 20.45 44.00 -23.14
N LEU A 309 20.41 44.13 -24.48
CA LEU A 309 20.32 42.99 -25.39
C LEU A 309 21.63 42.20 -25.44
N LEU A 310 22.77 42.90 -25.36
CA LEU A 310 24.09 42.29 -25.22
C LEU A 310 24.18 41.50 -23.91
N ASP A 311 23.66 42.10 -22.83
CA ASP A 311 23.59 41.48 -21.51
C ASP A 311 22.66 40.24 -21.47
N PHE A 312 21.51 40.32 -22.13
CA PHE A 312 20.56 39.20 -22.28
C PHE A 312 21.15 38.07 -23.13
N THR A 313 21.77 38.40 -24.26
CA THR A 313 22.39 37.39 -25.14
C THR A 313 23.60 36.73 -24.50
N ALA A 314 24.38 37.48 -23.70
CA ALA A 314 25.43 36.92 -22.86
C ALA A 314 24.86 35.96 -21.80
N PHE A 315 23.81 36.36 -21.07
CA PHE A 315 23.13 35.52 -20.09
C PHE A 315 22.53 34.25 -20.70
N ALA A 316 21.92 34.34 -21.89
CA ALA A 316 21.39 33.20 -22.62
C ALA A 316 22.49 32.22 -23.06
N ARG A 317 23.65 32.74 -23.52
CA ARG A 317 24.83 31.92 -23.85
C ARG A 317 25.41 31.24 -22.62
N GLU A 318 25.46 31.91 -21.47
CA GLU A 318 25.86 31.33 -20.19
C GLU A 318 24.93 30.17 -19.81
N GLN A 319 23.61 30.38 -19.92
CA GLN A 319 22.62 29.34 -19.65
C GLN A 319 22.79 28.13 -20.57
N ASP A 320 22.97 28.35 -21.87
CA ASP A 320 23.15 27.27 -22.83
C ASP A 320 24.50 26.55 -22.65
N GLY A 321 25.56 27.26 -22.27
CA GLY A 321 26.84 26.69 -21.85
C GLY A 321 26.69 25.79 -20.62
N ALA A 322 25.99 26.27 -19.59
CA ALA A 322 25.72 25.51 -18.38
C ALA A 322 24.82 24.29 -18.62
N LYS A 323 23.82 24.40 -19.52
CA LYS A 323 23.01 23.26 -19.97
C LYS A 323 23.87 22.19 -20.65
N ARG A 324 24.83 22.60 -21.50
CA ARG A 324 25.75 21.68 -22.17
C ARG A 324 26.69 21.00 -21.17
N ALA A 325 27.24 21.76 -20.22
CA ALA A 325 28.08 21.22 -19.15
C ALA A 325 27.32 20.18 -18.31
N LEU A 326 26.09 20.48 -17.89
CA LEU A 326 25.24 19.53 -17.16
C LEU A 326 24.96 18.25 -17.96
N ARG A 327 24.72 18.36 -19.27
CA ARG A 327 24.56 17.17 -20.14
C ARG A 327 25.82 16.32 -20.19
N GLN A 328 27.00 16.93 -20.25
CA GLN A 328 28.27 16.22 -20.25
C GLN A 328 28.53 15.54 -18.90
N GLU A 329 28.25 16.23 -17.79
CA GLU A 329 28.35 15.66 -16.45
C GLU A 329 27.43 14.45 -16.29
N LEU A 330 26.15 14.60 -16.67
CA LEU A 330 25.17 13.51 -16.65
C LEU A 330 25.60 12.30 -17.49
N ALA A 331 26.18 12.53 -18.66
CA ALA A 331 26.68 11.46 -19.52
C ALA A 331 27.94 10.77 -18.96
N ALA A 332 28.76 11.49 -18.18
CA ALA A 332 30.01 10.99 -17.61
C ALA A 332 29.86 10.32 -16.24
N THR A 333 28.72 10.49 -15.56
CA THR A 333 28.53 9.94 -14.21
C THR A 333 28.53 8.40 -14.20
N PRO A 334 29.44 7.74 -13.46
CA PRO A 334 29.47 6.28 -13.35
C PRO A 334 28.30 5.74 -12.51
N PHE A 335 28.15 4.42 -12.48
CA PHE A 335 27.18 3.74 -11.63
C PHE A 335 27.36 4.15 -10.16
N THR A 336 26.27 4.57 -9.52
CA THR A 336 26.23 4.91 -8.09
C THR A 336 25.62 3.73 -7.34
N PRO A 337 26.32 3.15 -6.35
CA PRO A 337 25.81 2.02 -5.61
C PRO A 337 24.59 2.40 -4.77
N LEU A 338 23.57 1.55 -4.78
CA LEU A 338 22.37 1.77 -3.99
C LEU A 338 22.62 1.51 -2.50
N THR A 339 22.39 2.52 -1.67
CA THR A 339 22.26 2.34 -0.22
C THR A 339 20.87 1.81 0.10
N ARG A 340 20.79 0.69 0.83
CA ARG A 340 19.50 0.11 1.22
C ARG A 340 18.81 1.03 2.22
N PRO A 341 17.50 1.27 2.06
CA PRO A 341 16.75 1.96 3.10
C PRO A 341 16.83 1.16 4.41
N PRO A 342 16.93 1.84 5.58
CA PRO A 342 16.86 1.14 6.85
C PRO A 342 15.52 0.41 6.95
N VAL A 343 15.59 -0.86 7.35
CA VAL A 343 14.39 -1.64 7.65
C VAL A 343 14.01 -1.31 9.09
N ASP A 344 12.87 -0.66 9.28
CA ASP A 344 12.27 -0.55 10.60
C ASP A 344 11.80 -1.96 11.02
N PRO A 345 12.33 -2.55 12.11
CA PRO A 345 11.95 -3.89 12.56
C PRO A 345 10.45 -4.02 12.85
N ILE A 346 9.75 -2.90 13.05
CA ILE A 346 8.31 -2.89 13.31
C ILE A 346 7.49 -2.84 11.99
N VAL A 347 8.10 -2.44 10.88
CA VAL A 347 7.53 -2.51 9.51
C VAL A 347 7.77 -3.89 8.88
N HIS A 348 8.74 -4.64 9.41
CA HIS A 348 9.02 -6.01 8.99
C HIS A 348 7.77 -6.88 9.19
N ASN A 349 7.25 -7.47 8.10
CA ASN A 349 6.09 -8.38 8.05
C ASN A 349 4.67 -7.79 8.14
N THR A 350 4.47 -6.47 8.03
CA THR A 350 3.10 -5.92 7.96
C THR A 350 2.43 -6.26 6.63
N LYS A 351 1.27 -6.93 6.70
CA LYS A 351 0.49 -7.31 5.50
C LYS A 351 -0.46 -6.19 5.13
N ARG A 352 -0.16 -5.49 4.03
CA ARG A 352 -1.07 -4.56 3.36
C ARG A 352 -2.37 -5.27 2.98
N TRP A 353 -3.50 -4.60 3.17
CA TRP A 353 -4.82 -5.17 2.85
C TRP A 353 -5.31 -4.79 1.44
N LYS A 354 -4.97 -3.59 0.94
CA LYS A 354 -5.36 -3.10 -0.40
C LYS A 354 -4.19 -3.07 -1.37
N HIS A 355 -4.37 -3.72 -2.51
CA HIS A 355 -3.39 -3.79 -3.59
C HIS A 355 -3.93 -3.19 -4.89
N ASP A 356 -3.08 -2.49 -5.65
CA ASP A 356 -3.44 -2.03 -7.00
C ASP A 356 -3.39 -3.18 -8.02
N GLY A 357 -2.49 -4.14 -7.79
CA GLY A 357 -2.36 -5.33 -8.61
C GLY A 357 -3.40 -6.39 -8.26
N PRO A 358 -3.87 -7.18 -9.23
CA PRO A 358 -4.89 -8.20 -8.97
C PRO A 358 -4.33 -9.43 -8.24
N TRP A 359 -5.23 -10.22 -7.65
CA TRP A 359 -4.89 -11.54 -7.11
C TRP A 359 -4.86 -12.59 -8.22
N LEU A 360 -3.65 -12.92 -8.71
CA LEU A 360 -3.48 -13.83 -9.85
C LEU A 360 -4.12 -15.22 -9.66
N PRO A 361 -3.99 -15.89 -8.49
CA PRO A 361 -4.56 -17.22 -8.30
C PRO A 361 -6.09 -17.29 -8.35
N GLY A 362 -6.79 -16.19 -8.08
CA GLY A 362 -8.26 -16.14 -8.10
C GLY A 362 -8.85 -15.61 -9.41
N MET A 363 -8.02 -15.30 -10.40
CA MET A 363 -8.44 -14.70 -11.66
C MET A 363 -8.88 -15.77 -12.67
N GLY A 364 -9.95 -15.49 -13.43
CA GLY A 364 -10.34 -16.32 -14.56
C GLY A 364 -9.27 -16.33 -15.67
N ALA A 365 -9.24 -17.37 -16.50
CA ALA A 365 -8.23 -17.51 -17.56
C ALA A 365 -8.27 -16.33 -18.57
N ASP A 366 -9.47 -15.87 -18.94
CA ASP A 366 -9.67 -14.77 -19.88
C ASP A 366 -9.27 -13.42 -19.30
N ASP A 367 -9.61 -13.19 -18.03
CA ASP A 367 -9.19 -11.99 -17.29
C ASP A 367 -7.66 -11.94 -17.18
N PHE A 368 -7.02 -13.10 -16.97
CA PHE A 368 -5.57 -13.20 -16.90
C PHE A 368 -4.91 -12.90 -18.25
N ALA A 369 -5.42 -13.45 -19.35
CA ALA A 369 -4.93 -13.13 -20.70
C ALA A 369 -5.10 -11.63 -21.03
N THR A 370 -6.22 -11.05 -20.60
CA THR A 370 -6.50 -9.61 -20.74
C THR A 370 -5.52 -8.76 -19.92
N TYR A 371 -5.21 -9.17 -18.69
CA TYR A 371 -4.23 -8.51 -17.84
C TYR A 371 -2.82 -8.55 -18.43
N LEU A 372 -2.37 -9.70 -18.96
CA LEU A 372 -1.07 -9.83 -19.62
C LEU A 372 -0.94 -8.92 -20.86
N SER A 373 -1.96 -8.92 -21.71
CA SER A 373 -1.94 -8.17 -22.97
C SER A 373 -2.04 -6.66 -22.75
N LYS A 374 -2.98 -6.20 -21.90
CA LYS A 374 -3.24 -4.77 -21.71
C LYS A 374 -2.32 -4.11 -20.69
N GLN A 375 -2.07 -4.75 -19.54
CA GLN A 375 -1.35 -4.12 -18.42
C GLN A 375 0.15 -4.43 -18.43
N ILE A 376 0.53 -5.69 -18.63
CA ILE A 376 1.95 -6.08 -18.52
C ILE A 376 2.74 -5.66 -19.76
N THR A 377 2.19 -5.83 -20.96
CA THR A 377 2.93 -5.60 -22.21
C THR A 377 3.40 -4.14 -22.35
N ALA A 378 2.60 -3.17 -21.94
CA ALA A 378 2.96 -1.75 -21.96
C ALA A 378 4.12 -1.39 -21.01
N ARG A 379 4.26 -2.12 -19.89
CA ARG A 379 5.21 -1.81 -18.81
C ARG A 379 6.53 -2.58 -18.90
N LYS A 380 6.74 -3.39 -19.94
CA LYS A 380 7.97 -4.20 -20.11
C LYS A 380 9.24 -3.35 -20.18
N LYS A 381 9.21 -2.22 -20.91
CA LYS A 381 10.35 -1.31 -21.04
C LYS A 381 10.73 -0.67 -19.71
N GLU A 382 9.73 -0.25 -18.94
CA GLU A 382 9.89 0.29 -17.59
C GLU A 382 10.53 -0.75 -16.66
N PHE A 383 9.99 -1.98 -16.64
CA PHE A 383 10.52 -3.06 -15.82
C PHE A 383 11.96 -3.45 -16.18
N GLN A 384 12.32 -3.41 -17.47
CA GLN A 384 13.69 -3.70 -17.90
C GLN A 384 14.70 -2.71 -17.29
N ALA A 385 14.34 -1.43 -17.12
CA ALA A 385 15.19 -0.46 -16.44
C ALA A 385 15.42 -0.83 -14.96
N TYR A 386 14.35 -1.22 -14.25
CA TYR A 386 14.46 -1.72 -12.87
C TYR A 386 15.35 -2.95 -12.76
N LEU A 387 15.19 -3.91 -13.69
CA LEU A 387 15.95 -5.15 -13.70
C LEU A 387 17.45 -4.90 -13.90
N VAL A 388 17.81 -4.00 -14.83
CA VAL A 388 19.21 -3.64 -15.09
C VAL A 388 19.84 -2.98 -13.87
N GLU A 389 19.18 -2.00 -13.24
CA GLU A 389 19.71 -1.34 -12.04
C GLU A 389 19.80 -2.28 -10.84
N TYR A 390 18.85 -3.22 -10.69
CA TYR A 390 18.93 -4.26 -9.67
C TYR A 390 20.15 -5.15 -9.85
N VAL A 391 20.38 -5.65 -11.08
CA VAL A 391 21.52 -6.52 -11.38
C VAL A 391 22.85 -5.78 -11.18
N LYS A 392 22.95 -4.51 -11.59
CA LYS A 392 24.15 -3.68 -11.32
C LYS A 392 24.43 -3.59 -9.82
N THR A 393 23.38 -3.36 -9.02
CA THR A 393 23.46 -3.30 -7.56
C THR A 393 23.92 -4.63 -6.94
N GLU A 394 23.37 -5.76 -7.40
CA GLU A 394 23.77 -7.09 -6.92
C GLU A 394 25.23 -7.42 -7.32
N ILE A 395 25.65 -7.13 -8.56
CA ILE A 395 27.05 -7.32 -9.01
C ILE A 395 28.01 -6.52 -8.13
N TYR A 396 27.73 -5.22 -7.95
CA TYR A 396 28.53 -4.35 -7.09
C TYR A 396 28.62 -4.91 -5.66
N ARG A 397 27.49 -5.33 -5.10
CA ARG A 397 27.42 -5.89 -3.74
C ARG A 397 28.19 -7.19 -3.62
N SER A 398 28.07 -8.10 -4.57
CA SER A 398 28.81 -9.36 -4.60
C SER A 398 30.32 -9.13 -4.68
N ARG A 399 30.77 -8.16 -5.49
CA ARG A 399 32.19 -7.79 -5.57
C ARG A 399 32.71 -7.23 -4.24
N ARG A 400 31.98 -6.29 -3.65
CA ARG A 400 32.34 -5.71 -2.34
C ARG A 400 32.38 -6.77 -1.24
N GLN A 401 31.39 -7.66 -1.19
CA GLN A 401 31.34 -8.76 -0.21
C GLN A 401 32.46 -9.78 -0.41
N ALA A 402 32.80 -10.11 -1.66
CA ALA A 402 33.92 -11.00 -1.97
C ALA A 402 35.24 -10.37 -1.51
N ALA A 403 35.45 -9.08 -1.78
CA ALA A 403 36.65 -8.37 -1.32
C ALA A 403 36.76 -8.36 0.21
N THR A 404 35.67 -8.10 0.94
CA THR A 404 35.66 -8.16 2.41
C THR A 404 35.98 -9.56 2.97
N LYS A 405 35.57 -10.63 2.27
CA LYS A 405 35.81 -12.01 2.72
C LYS A 405 37.19 -12.55 2.34
N THR A 406 37.70 -12.19 1.16
CA THR A 406 38.96 -12.71 0.61
C THR A 406 40.17 -11.93 1.11
N SER A 407 40.00 -10.71 1.62
CA SER A 407 41.13 -9.87 2.06
C SER A 407 41.11 -9.53 3.57
N PRO A 408 41.53 -10.47 4.44
CA PRO A 408 42.03 -10.13 5.78
C PRO A 408 43.48 -9.58 5.78
N GLU A 409 44.30 -9.90 4.76
CA GLU A 409 45.75 -9.58 4.72
C GLU A 409 46.15 -8.47 3.72
N GLY A 410 45.20 -7.90 2.97
CA GLY A 410 45.49 -6.96 1.87
C GLY A 410 45.07 -5.50 2.12
N MET A 411 44.53 -5.18 3.30
CA MET A 411 44.18 -3.81 3.66
C MET A 411 45.42 -3.13 4.25
N PRO A 412 45.96 -2.06 3.65
CA PRO A 412 47.04 -1.30 4.24
C PRO A 412 46.66 -0.86 5.67
N LEU A 413 47.56 -1.03 6.63
CA LEU A 413 47.35 -0.60 8.02
C LEU A 413 47.36 0.93 8.15
N ASP A 414 48.02 1.62 7.22
CA ASP A 414 48.03 3.08 7.14
C ASP A 414 46.67 3.63 6.65
N PRO A 415 46.03 4.57 7.38
CA PRO A 415 44.73 5.11 7.01
C PRO A 415 44.66 5.76 5.63
N GLN A 416 45.73 6.44 5.18
CA GLN A 416 45.72 7.16 3.90
C GLN A 416 45.89 6.20 2.71
N GLU A 417 46.78 5.21 2.85
CA GLU A 417 46.94 4.15 1.85
C GLU A 417 45.70 3.25 1.76
N ALA A 418 45.02 3.00 2.88
CA ALA A 418 43.76 2.26 2.91
C ALA A 418 42.64 2.99 2.13
N GLU A 419 42.51 4.30 2.29
CA GLU A 419 41.55 5.11 1.53
C GLU A 419 41.85 5.12 0.04
N ALA A 420 43.12 5.28 -0.34
CA ALA A 420 43.54 5.23 -1.73
C ALA A 420 43.23 3.85 -2.35
N TRP A 421 43.56 2.77 -1.66
CA TRP A 421 43.24 1.40 -2.09
C TRP A 421 41.73 1.19 -2.25
N LEU A 422 40.92 1.61 -1.25
CA LEU A 422 39.46 1.54 -1.31
C LEU A 422 38.90 2.33 -2.49
N SER A 423 39.43 3.51 -2.79
CA SER A 423 38.98 4.33 -3.92
C SER A 423 39.25 3.66 -5.28
N THR A 424 40.37 2.95 -5.42
CA THR A 424 40.70 2.20 -6.64
C THR A 424 39.79 0.99 -6.79
N GLN A 425 39.59 0.24 -5.72
CA GLN A 425 38.66 -0.89 -5.68
C GLN A 425 37.22 -0.46 -5.94
N GLU A 426 36.80 0.69 -5.41
CA GLU A 426 35.46 1.19 -5.63
C GLU A 426 35.23 1.57 -7.10
N LYS A 427 36.23 2.16 -7.78
CA LYS A 427 36.19 2.41 -9.23
C LYS A 427 36.07 1.12 -10.02
N THR A 428 36.82 0.07 -9.68
CA THR A 428 36.74 -1.23 -10.39
C THR A 428 35.39 -1.91 -10.14
N TRP A 429 34.85 -1.84 -8.92
CA TRP A 429 33.55 -2.44 -8.60
C TRP A 429 32.40 -1.74 -9.30
N ARG A 430 32.47 -0.41 -9.46
CA ARG A 430 31.46 0.39 -10.19
C ARG A 430 31.49 0.17 -11.71
N HIS A 431 32.59 -0.32 -12.27
CA HIS A 431 32.69 -0.63 -13.69
C HIS A 431 31.97 -1.95 -14.02
N ILE A 432 30.78 -1.85 -14.64
CA ILE A 432 29.91 -2.99 -14.95
C ILE A 432 29.63 -3.00 -16.46
N THR A 433 29.91 -4.12 -17.12
CA THR A 433 29.73 -4.28 -18.57
C THR A 433 28.36 -4.88 -18.91
N ASP A 434 27.88 -4.64 -20.14
CA ASP A 434 26.58 -5.16 -20.59
C ASP A 434 26.51 -6.69 -20.60
N SER A 435 27.62 -7.36 -20.89
CA SER A 435 27.71 -8.83 -20.83
C SER A 435 27.49 -9.36 -19.41
N GLN A 436 28.04 -8.68 -18.40
CA GLN A 436 27.83 -9.02 -16.99
C GLN A 436 26.37 -8.79 -16.57
N ILE A 437 25.73 -7.73 -17.08
CA ILE A 437 24.32 -7.44 -16.84
C ILE A 437 23.44 -8.57 -17.41
N GLN A 438 23.67 -8.98 -18.66
CA GLN A 438 22.91 -10.07 -19.29
C GLN A 438 23.13 -11.41 -18.57
N ALA A 439 24.35 -11.69 -18.11
CA ALA A 439 24.65 -12.88 -17.31
C ALA A 439 23.89 -12.88 -15.98
N GLY A 440 23.84 -11.73 -15.29
CA GLY A 440 23.07 -11.57 -14.05
C GLY A 440 21.57 -11.74 -14.26
N ILE A 441 21.01 -11.20 -15.35
CA ILE A 441 19.60 -11.42 -15.73
C ILE A 441 19.32 -12.91 -15.99
N LYS A 442 20.21 -13.60 -16.71
CA LYS A 442 20.10 -15.04 -16.96
C LYS A 442 20.14 -15.85 -15.67
N ALA A 443 20.99 -15.46 -14.72
CA ALA A 443 21.07 -16.10 -13.40
C ALA A 443 19.76 -15.93 -12.61
N LEU A 444 19.17 -14.73 -12.60
CA LEU A 444 17.87 -14.49 -11.96
C LEU A 444 16.74 -15.31 -12.60
N ARG A 445 16.74 -15.46 -13.93
CA ARG A 445 15.79 -16.32 -14.64
C ARG A 445 15.96 -17.79 -14.28
N LYS A 446 17.21 -18.26 -14.14
CA LYS A 446 17.51 -19.64 -13.71
C LYS A 446 17.04 -19.89 -12.27
N GLU A 447 17.28 -18.94 -11.37
CA GLU A 447 16.77 -19.00 -9.99
C GLU A 447 15.24 -19.11 -9.97
N THR A 448 14.57 -18.28 -10.76
CA THR A 448 13.10 -18.26 -10.87
C THR A 448 12.54 -19.54 -11.50
N ALA A 449 13.25 -20.15 -12.45
CA ALA A 449 12.82 -21.42 -13.04
C ALA A 449 12.88 -22.58 -12.03
N ASN A 450 13.80 -22.52 -11.06
CA ASN A 450 13.94 -23.53 -10.01
C ASN A 450 12.94 -23.31 -8.86
N ASP A 451 12.77 -22.06 -8.43
CA ASP A 451 11.85 -21.67 -7.37
C ASP A 451 11.12 -20.36 -7.76
N PRO A 452 9.95 -20.45 -8.41
CA PRO A 452 9.28 -19.28 -8.96
C PRO A 452 8.84 -18.30 -7.87
N LEU A 453 8.28 -18.77 -6.75
CA LEU A 453 7.70 -17.87 -5.75
C LEU A 453 8.73 -17.33 -4.74
N ALA A 454 9.77 -18.10 -4.38
CA ALA A 454 10.77 -17.60 -3.45
C ALA A 454 11.92 -16.83 -4.13
N SER A 455 12.01 -16.89 -5.47
CA SER A 455 13.05 -16.18 -6.24
C SER A 455 13.13 -14.69 -5.92
N LYS A 456 14.35 -14.16 -5.93
CA LYS A 456 14.60 -12.72 -5.78
C LYS A 456 13.87 -11.90 -6.85
N LEU A 457 13.82 -12.40 -8.08
CA LEU A 457 13.15 -11.73 -9.20
C LEU A 457 11.66 -11.53 -8.90
N VAL A 458 10.96 -12.56 -8.42
CA VAL A 458 9.53 -12.45 -8.13
C VAL A 458 9.30 -11.62 -6.86
N ARG A 459 9.92 -12.02 -5.75
CA ARG A 459 9.64 -11.43 -4.43
C ARG A 459 10.10 -9.98 -4.29
N LYS A 460 11.25 -9.61 -4.88
CA LYS A 460 11.84 -8.26 -4.70
C LYS A 460 11.59 -7.30 -5.85
N LEU A 461 11.25 -7.80 -7.05
CA LEU A 461 11.03 -6.95 -8.22
C LEU A 461 9.61 -7.07 -8.77
N ILE A 462 9.17 -8.26 -9.20
CA ILE A 462 7.90 -8.40 -9.92
C ILE A 462 6.70 -8.07 -9.03
N LEU A 463 6.61 -8.66 -7.83
CA LEU A 463 5.51 -8.40 -6.89
C LEU A 463 5.38 -6.90 -6.54
N PRO A 464 6.43 -6.20 -6.05
CA PRO A 464 6.31 -4.78 -5.73
C PRO A 464 6.12 -3.89 -6.98
N PHE A 465 6.72 -4.23 -8.12
CA PHE A 465 6.57 -3.44 -9.36
C PHE A 465 5.14 -3.48 -9.92
N LEU A 466 4.54 -4.68 -9.92
CA LEU A 466 3.15 -4.89 -10.34
C LEU A 466 2.16 -4.64 -9.20
N LYS A 467 2.65 -4.32 -7.99
CA LYS A 467 1.87 -4.08 -6.77
C LYS A 467 0.95 -5.26 -6.43
N LEU A 468 1.39 -6.48 -6.71
CA LEU A 468 0.63 -7.70 -6.50
C LEU A 468 0.64 -8.11 -5.02
N PRO A 469 -0.42 -8.75 -4.52
CA PRO A 469 -0.40 -9.39 -3.21
C PRO A 469 0.64 -10.54 -3.16
N ALA A 470 1.18 -10.80 -1.98
CA ALA A 470 2.13 -11.90 -1.79
C ALA A 470 1.43 -13.27 -1.94
N ILE A 471 1.99 -14.13 -2.79
CA ILE A 471 1.45 -15.47 -3.07
C ILE A 471 2.22 -16.49 -2.24
N LYS A 472 1.51 -17.35 -1.50
CA LYS A 472 2.09 -18.46 -0.74
C LYS A 472 1.40 -19.77 -1.08
N PHE A 473 2.18 -20.85 -1.06
CA PHE A 473 1.64 -22.21 -1.14
C PHE A 473 1.44 -22.79 0.25
N LYS A 474 0.40 -23.61 0.37
CA LYS A 474 0.06 -24.40 1.55
C LYS A 474 -0.16 -25.84 1.10
N HIS A 475 0.31 -26.81 1.88
CA HIS A 475 0.03 -28.22 1.58
C HIS A 475 -1.45 -28.56 1.76
N LYS A 476 -2.03 -29.32 0.83
CA LYS A 476 -3.42 -29.82 0.90
C LYS A 476 -3.63 -30.73 2.12
N ALA A 477 -2.67 -31.60 2.39
CA ALA A 477 -2.62 -32.48 3.55
C ALA A 477 -1.15 -32.77 3.90
N PHE A 478 -0.86 -32.94 5.19
CA PHE A 478 0.47 -33.37 5.64
C PHE A 478 0.66 -34.85 5.30
N HIS A 479 1.54 -35.16 4.35
CA HIS A 479 1.97 -36.51 4.03
C HIS A 479 3.45 -36.65 4.35
N ARG A 480 3.79 -37.55 5.29
CA ARG A 480 5.15 -37.76 5.78
C ARG A 480 6.15 -38.17 4.69
N ASP A 481 5.64 -38.83 3.63
CA ASP A 481 6.44 -39.39 2.55
C ASP A 481 6.33 -38.61 1.22
N ALA A 482 5.71 -37.43 1.23
CA ALA A 482 5.58 -36.61 0.02
C ALA A 482 6.94 -36.04 -0.39
N ALA A 483 7.38 -36.35 -1.62
CA ALA A 483 8.55 -35.72 -2.21
C ALA A 483 8.29 -34.20 -2.38
N SER A 484 9.31 -33.36 -2.12
CA SER A 484 9.20 -31.89 -2.21
C SER A 484 8.86 -31.34 -3.61
N ARG A 485 8.78 -32.21 -4.62
CA ARG A 485 8.50 -31.87 -6.02
C ARG A 485 7.06 -32.18 -6.46
N ASP A 486 6.21 -32.70 -5.57
CA ASP A 486 4.83 -32.99 -5.90
C ASP A 486 3.99 -31.71 -5.92
N ILE A 487 3.84 -31.09 -7.10
CA ILE A 487 3.12 -29.84 -7.32
C ILE A 487 1.63 -29.99 -6.96
N ASP A 488 1.06 -31.19 -7.14
CA ASP A 488 -0.35 -31.47 -6.87
C ASP A 488 -0.67 -31.52 -5.37
N ALA A 489 0.35 -31.63 -4.51
CA ALA A 489 0.20 -31.57 -3.06
C ALA A 489 0.00 -30.14 -2.51
N TYR A 490 0.19 -29.10 -3.33
CA TYR A 490 0.08 -27.71 -2.92
C TYR A 490 -1.23 -27.05 -3.38
N ILE A 491 -1.73 -26.13 -2.56
CA ILE A 491 -2.78 -25.16 -2.88
C ILE A 491 -2.28 -23.76 -2.57
N PHE A 492 -2.89 -22.76 -3.18
CA PHE A 492 -2.68 -21.39 -2.76
C PHE A 492 -3.24 -21.17 -1.36
N ASP A 493 -2.46 -20.51 -0.52
CA ASP A 493 -2.88 -20.18 0.82
C ASP A 493 -3.98 -19.11 0.78
N GLN A 494 -5.21 -19.48 1.10
CA GLN A 494 -6.34 -18.56 1.15
C GLN A 494 -6.16 -17.47 2.23
N GLU A 495 -5.35 -17.71 3.27
CA GLU A 495 -5.02 -16.68 4.26
C GLU A 495 -4.05 -15.62 3.69
N SER A 496 -3.30 -15.99 2.65
CA SER A 496 -2.45 -15.06 1.91
C SER A 496 -3.23 -14.19 0.92
N ALA A 497 -4.42 -14.63 0.50
CA ALA A 497 -5.28 -13.85 -0.38
C ALA A 497 -5.56 -12.45 0.21
N PRO A 498 -5.60 -11.40 -0.61
CA PRO A 498 -6.00 -10.07 -0.16
C PRO A 498 -7.50 -10.07 0.18
N LEU A 499 -7.88 -9.15 1.05
CA LEU A 499 -9.30 -8.91 1.33
C LEU A 499 -9.91 -8.11 0.17
N SER A 500 -11.16 -8.43 -0.17
CA SER A 500 -11.93 -7.63 -1.16
C SER A 500 -12.27 -6.23 -0.65
N THR A 501 -12.34 -6.04 0.67
CA THR A 501 -12.67 -4.78 1.34
C THR A 501 -11.74 -4.50 2.52
N HIS A 502 -11.91 -3.36 3.18
CA HIS A 502 -11.17 -3.02 4.40
C HIS A 502 -11.36 -4.12 5.48
N PRO A 503 -10.36 -4.44 6.33
CA PRO A 503 -10.50 -5.47 7.37
C PRO A 503 -11.69 -5.27 8.33
N SER A 504 -12.21 -4.05 8.49
CA SER A 504 -13.43 -3.77 9.26
C SER A 504 -14.74 -3.90 8.47
N ALA A 505 -14.66 -4.00 7.13
CA ALA A 505 -15.76 -3.89 6.18
C ALA A 505 -16.66 -2.63 6.33
N GLY A 506 -16.21 -1.62 7.10
CA GLY A 506 -17.05 -0.46 7.46
C GLY A 506 -18.20 -0.79 8.42
N LEU A 507 -18.20 -1.98 9.03
CA LEU A 507 -19.26 -2.44 9.93
C LEU A 507 -19.12 -1.89 11.36
N GLY A 508 -17.90 -1.77 11.87
CA GLY A 508 -17.61 -1.24 13.19
C GLY A 508 -16.26 -0.54 13.23
N TYR A 509 -16.17 0.49 14.08
CA TYR A 509 -14.99 1.35 14.21
C TYR A 509 -14.30 1.25 15.59
N LEU A 510 -14.74 0.30 16.42
CA LEU A 510 -14.10 0.00 17.69
C LEU A 510 -12.75 -0.69 17.44
N ARG A 511 -11.68 -0.14 18.02
CA ARG A 511 -10.33 -0.72 17.97
C ARG A 511 -10.17 -1.91 18.92
N THR A 512 -10.80 -1.83 20.09
CA THR A 512 -10.66 -2.81 21.16
C THR A 512 -11.95 -2.89 21.98
N LYS A 513 -12.16 -4.03 22.66
CA LYS A 513 -13.21 -4.26 23.66
C LYS A 513 -12.64 -4.31 25.08
N SER A 514 -11.48 -3.71 25.32
CA SER A 514 -10.82 -3.66 26.63
C SER A 514 -11.41 -2.55 27.51
N TYR A 515 -12.71 -2.61 27.74
CA TYR A 515 -13.41 -1.76 28.69
C TYR A 515 -14.28 -2.64 29.59
N ILE A 516 -14.54 -2.16 30.80
CA ILE A 516 -15.31 -2.91 31.80
C ILE A 516 -16.68 -2.24 31.93
N ALA A 517 -17.74 -3.03 31.78
CA ALA A 517 -19.10 -2.56 32.00
C ALA A 517 -19.31 -2.40 33.51
N ASN A 518 -19.60 -1.17 33.94
CA ASN A 518 -19.93 -0.90 35.34
C ASN A 518 -21.43 -1.05 35.54
N HIS A 519 -21.85 -2.10 36.26
CA HIS A 519 -23.25 -2.27 36.63
C HIS A 519 -23.61 -1.22 37.69
N PRO A 520 -24.77 -0.52 37.59
CA PRO A 520 -25.12 0.56 38.53
C PRO A 520 -25.09 0.15 40.01
N ILE A 521 -25.42 -1.12 40.31
CA ILE A 521 -25.52 -1.63 41.69
C ILE A 521 -24.34 -2.54 42.06
N LEU A 522 -23.94 -3.43 41.15
CA LEU A 522 -22.96 -4.50 41.42
C LEU A 522 -21.52 -4.03 41.15
N GLY A 523 -21.36 -2.85 40.55
CA GLY A 523 -20.05 -2.32 40.20
C GLY A 523 -19.46 -2.97 38.94
N PRO A 524 -18.13 -2.91 38.76
CA PRO A 524 -17.45 -3.38 37.55
C PRO A 524 -17.64 -4.88 37.37
N GLN A 525 -18.20 -5.28 36.23
CA GLN A 525 -18.44 -6.68 35.89
C GLN A 525 -17.23 -7.30 35.21
N ALA A 526 -16.89 -8.54 35.57
CA ALA A 526 -15.80 -9.28 34.91
C ALA A 526 -16.09 -9.51 33.41
N ASN A 527 -17.35 -9.83 33.08
CA ASN A 527 -17.83 -9.98 31.71
C ASN A 527 -19.01 -9.03 31.46
N PRO A 528 -19.19 -8.50 30.24
CA PRO A 528 -20.39 -7.73 29.89
C PRO A 528 -21.64 -8.61 29.90
N ALA A 529 -22.83 -8.02 29.91
CA ALA A 529 -24.08 -8.78 29.81
C ALA A 529 -24.09 -9.67 28.54
N PRO A 530 -24.42 -10.97 28.66
CA PRO A 530 -24.48 -11.87 27.51
C PRO A 530 -25.66 -11.54 26.57
N ILE A 531 -25.50 -11.94 25.31
CA ILE A 531 -26.51 -11.75 24.26
C ILE A 531 -27.19 -13.08 23.95
N THR A 532 -28.49 -13.04 23.66
CA THR A 532 -29.23 -14.23 23.23
C THR A 532 -28.96 -14.54 21.76
N ALA A 533 -28.55 -15.77 21.49
CA ALA A 533 -28.33 -16.32 20.17
C ALA A 533 -29.34 -17.43 19.85
N ARG A 534 -29.79 -17.51 18.60
CA ARG A 534 -30.66 -18.60 18.15
C ARG A 534 -29.82 -19.76 17.62
N VAL A 535 -30.27 -21.00 17.82
CA VAL A 535 -29.67 -22.15 17.15
C VAL A 535 -30.24 -22.22 15.73
N VAL A 536 -29.40 -21.98 14.72
CA VAL A 536 -29.80 -22.02 13.30
C VAL A 536 -29.60 -23.42 12.73
N GLN A 537 -28.49 -24.07 13.09
CA GLN A 537 -28.17 -25.43 12.68
C GLN A 537 -27.55 -26.19 13.85
N ALA A 538 -28.19 -27.29 14.25
CA ALA A 538 -27.65 -28.22 15.24
C ALA A 538 -26.47 -29.01 14.67
N ARG A 539 -25.65 -29.61 15.54
CA ARG A 539 -24.47 -30.37 15.08
C ARG A 539 -24.86 -31.63 14.30
N ARG A 540 -25.90 -32.34 14.74
CA ARG A 540 -26.47 -33.48 14.03
C ARG A 540 -27.68 -33.00 13.25
N THR A 541 -27.54 -32.99 11.93
CA THR A 541 -28.68 -32.83 11.02
C THR A 541 -29.11 -34.20 10.52
N ALA A 542 -30.28 -34.30 9.88
CA ALA A 542 -30.81 -35.57 9.37
C ALA A 542 -29.83 -36.31 8.41
N TYR A 543 -28.95 -35.59 7.72
CA TYR A 543 -28.08 -36.12 6.67
C TYR A 543 -26.58 -36.04 6.97
N LYS A 544 -26.16 -35.21 7.94
CA LYS A 544 -24.74 -34.94 8.19
C LYS A 544 -24.46 -34.50 9.62
N ASN A 545 -23.30 -34.91 10.12
CA ASN A 545 -22.70 -34.40 11.36
C ASN A 545 -21.77 -33.23 11.04
N GLU A 546 -22.10 -32.05 11.51
CA GLU A 546 -21.27 -30.86 11.38
C GLU A 546 -20.25 -30.77 12.51
N SER A 547 -19.08 -30.19 12.21
CA SER A 547 -18.05 -29.98 13.22
C SER A 547 -18.47 -28.97 14.29
N TYR A 548 -19.32 -27.99 13.94
CA TYR A 548 -19.80 -26.93 14.83
C TYR A 548 -21.29 -26.73 14.62
N ALA A 549 -22.00 -26.35 15.69
CA ALA A 549 -23.35 -25.81 15.54
C ALA A 549 -23.26 -24.38 15.01
N ARG A 550 -24.28 -23.94 14.25
CA ARG A 550 -24.37 -22.56 13.74
C ARG A 550 -25.37 -21.78 14.56
N LEU A 551 -24.93 -20.66 15.12
CA LEU A 551 -25.73 -19.78 15.96
C LEU A 551 -25.98 -18.45 15.26
N GLY A 552 -27.21 -17.94 15.36
CA GLY A 552 -27.60 -16.62 14.88
C GLY A 552 -27.39 -15.58 15.99
N VAL A 553 -26.38 -14.72 15.84
CA VAL A 553 -25.96 -13.70 16.81
C VAL A 553 -26.07 -12.33 16.16
N GLY A 554 -27.00 -11.48 16.63
CA GLY A 554 -27.14 -10.11 16.12
C GLY A 554 -27.47 -9.99 14.63
N GLY A 555 -27.98 -11.05 13.98
CA GLY A 555 -28.22 -11.10 12.53
C GLY A 555 -27.11 -11.80 11.73
N PHE A 556 -25.98 -12.13 12.36
CA PHE A 556 -24.89 -12.89 11.75
C PHE A 556 -24.97 -14.37 12.12
N VAL A 557 -24.43 -15.24 11.26
CA VAL A 557 -24.30 -16.67 11.55
C VAL A 557 -22.85 -16.96 11.98
N ALA A 558 -22.68 -17.46 13.20
CA ALA A 558 -21.39 -17.75 13.82
C ALA A 558 -21.29 -19.24 14.20
N ASN A 559 -20.05 -19.74 14.32
CA ASN A 559 -19.80 -21.08 14.82
C ASN A 559 -19.87 -21.09 16.35
N ASP A 560 -20.45 -22.15 16.91
CA ASP A 560 -20.36 -22.43 18.35
C ASP A 560 -18.91 -22.50 18.84
N GLN A 561 -18.70 -22.16 20.11
CA GLN A 561 -17.42 -22.32 20.81
C GLN A 561 -16.98 -23.79 20.80
N PHE A 562 -17.91 -24.71 21.07
CA PHE A 562 -17.62 -26.13 21.21
C PHE A 562 -17.71 -26.88 19.88
N ARG A 563 -16.66 -27.65 19.58
CA ARG A 563 -16.62 -28.55 18.43
C ARG A 563 -17.31 -29.87 18.78
N SER A 564 -17.80 -30.59 17.77
CA SER A 564 -18.37 -31.93 17.91
C SER A 564 -17.45 -32.91 18.67
N THR A 565 -16.13 -32.83 18.49
CA THR A 565 -15.16 -33.67 19.23
C THR A 565 -15.09 -33.40 20.73
N ASP A 566 -15.50 -32.21 21.15
CA ASP A 566 -15.39 -31.75 22.54
C ASP A 566 -16.53 -32.29 23.41
N THR A 567 -17.49 -32.99 22.80
CA THR A 567 -18.65 -33.62 23.47
C THR A 567 -18.43 -35.08 23.88
N ARG A 568 -17.22 -35.63 23.67
CA ARG A 568 -16.91 -37.03 24.01
C ARG A 568 -16.98 -37.24 25.54
N PRO A 569 -17.48 -38.40 26.00
CA PRO A 569 -17.46 -38.75 27.43
C PRO A 569 -16.01 -38.72 27.95
N GLY A 570 -15.71 -37.82 28.89
CA GLY A 570 -14.37 -37.60 29.45
C GLY A 570 -13.76 -36.22 29.19
N ALA A 571 -14.35 -35.39 28.33
CA ALA A 571 -13.96 -33.99 28.20
C ALA A 571 -14.40 -33.17 29.43
N ARG A 572 -13.55 -32.25 29.92
CA ARG A 572 -13.80 -31.42 31.12
C ARG A 572 -14.95 -30.40 30.96
N PHE A 573 -15.59 -30.35 29.79
CA PHE A 573 -16.63 -29.40 29.45
C PHE A 573 -17.99 -30.13 29.50
N GLY A 574 -18.76 -29.90 30.57
CA GLY A 574 -19.99 -30.64 30.92
C GLY A 574 -21.20 -30.48 29.99
N ASP A 575 -22.39 -30.83 30.49
CA ASP A 575 -23.67 -30.95 29.76
C ASP A 575 -24.04 -29.80 28.82
N ASN A 576 -23.54 -28.59 29.07
CA ASN A 576 -23.74 -27.40 28.24
C ASN A 576 -23.23 -27.54 26.79
N ALA A 577 -22.34 -28.49 26.50
CA ALA A 577 -21.86 -28.71 25.13
C ALA A 577 -22.81 -29.58 24.29
N LYS A 578 -23.67 -30.41 24.89
CA LYS A 578 -24.59 -31.34 24.19
C LYS A 578 -25.92 -30.70 23.80
N ASP A 579 -26.18 -29.52 24.34
CA ASP A 579 -27.46 -28.84 24.32
C ASP A 579 -27.89 -28.33 22.92
N VAL A 580 -26.95 -28.34 21.95
CA VAL A 580 -27.12 -28.04 20.51
C VAL A 580 -26.78 -29.23 19.61
N GLU A 581 -26.74 -30.44 20.17
CA GLU A 581 -26.40 -31.63 19.41
C GLU A 581 -27.48 -31.99 18.38
N THR A 582 -28.75 -31.86 18.75
CA THR A 582 -29.91 -32.12 17.87
C THR A 582 -30.83 -30.90 17.82
N ILE A 583 -31.74 -30.87 16.85
CA ILE A 583 -32.71 -29.79 16.72
C ILE A 583 -33.75 -29.88 17.85
N ASP A 584 -33.96 -28.76 18.54
CA ASP A 584 -35.02 -28.63 19.55
C ASP A 584 -36.34 -28.28 18.85
N VAL A 585 -37.30 -29.18 18.90
CA VAL A 585 -38.63 -29.05 18.27
C VAL A 585 -39.69 -28.64 19.30
N ASP A 586 -39.40 -28.82 20.60
CA ASP A 586 -40.39 -28.66 21.66
C ASP A 586 -40.50 -27.21 22.12
N THR A 587 -39.38 -26.46 22.10
CA THR A 587 -39.37 -25.06 22.54
C THR A 587 -39.99 -24.12 21.50
N PRO A 588 -41.09 -23.40 21.80
CA PRO A 588 -41.69 -22.45 20.88
C PRO A 588 -40.72 -21.33 20.48
N GLY A 589 -40.57 -21.11 19.17
CA GLY A 589 -39.61 -20.13 18.62
C GLY A 589 -38.15 -20.61 18.60
N GLY A 590 -37.91 -21.87 19.00
CA GLY A 590 -36.61 -22.52 19.01
C GLY A 590 -35.73 -22.15 20.20
N LYS A 591 -34.78 -23.03 20.51
CA LYS A 591 -33.84 -22.84 21.60
C LYS A 591 -32.98 -21.58 21.41
N LYS A 592 -32.86 -20.80 22.48
CA LYS A 592 -32.00 -19.62 22.57
C LYS A 592 -30.92 -19.85 23.62
N ILE A 593 -29.71 -19.41 23.32
CA ILE A 593 -28.55 -19.63 24.20
C ILE A 593 -27.80 -18.32 24.39
N LEU A 594 -27.28 -18.12 25.60
CA LEU A 594 -26.52 -16.94 25.96
C LEU A 594 -25.07 -17.05 25.50
N VAL A 595 -24.57 -16.01 24.84
CA VAL A 595 -23.22 -15.95 24.28
C VAL A 595 -22.59 -14.57 24.47
N HIS A 596 -21.26 -14.54 24.56
CA HIS A 596 -20.44 -13.34 24.43
C HIS A 596 -19.77 -13.31 23.06
N PRO A 597 -20.10 -12.35 22.20
CA PRO A 597 -19.31 -12.10 21.01
C PRO A 597 -18.03 -11.35 21.42
N LEU A 598 -16.88 -11.98 21.13
CA LEU A 598 -15.56 -11.49 21.53
C LEU A 598 -15.03 -10.49 20.51
N PHE A 599 -14.85 -10.95 19.27
CA PHE A 599 -14.37 -10.15 18.14
C PHE A 599 -14.87 -10.73 16.82
N ALA A 600 -14.80 -9.93 15.75
CA ALA A 600 -15.05 -10.39 14.39
C ALA A 600 -13.81 -10.29 13.51
N SER A 601 -13.84 -11.01 12.39
CA SER A 601 -12.90 -10.85 11.29
C SER A 601 -13.60 -11.05 9.96
N VAL A 602 -13.08 -10.39 8.94
CA VAL A 602 -13.63 -10.40 7.58
C VAL A 602 -12.84 -11.38 6.72
N SER A 603 -13.56 -12.25 6.01
CA SER A 603 -12.98 -13.16 5.02
C SER A 603 -12.62 -12.43 3.72
N ASN A 604 -11.83 -13.08 2.86
CA ASN A 604 -11.50 -12.58 1.52
C ASN A 604 -12.76 -12.23 0.68
N ASP A 605 -13.83 -13.02 0.83
CA ASP A 605 -15.10 -12.83 0.12
C ASP A 605 -16.02 -11.78 0.78
N GLY A 606 -15.56 -11.10 1.82
CA GLY A 606 -16.32 -10.06 2.53
C GLY A 606 -17.34 -10.59 3.55
N ARG A 607 -17.40 -11.90 3.78
CA ARG A 607 -18.23 -12.48 4.86
C ARG A 607 -17.61 -12.21 6.22
N ILE A 608 -18.44 -11.88 7.20
CA ILE A 608 -18.02 -11.59 8.57
C ILE A 608 -18.14 -12.86 9.43
N HIS A 609 -17.04 -13.23 10.05
CA HIS A 609 -16.98 -14.31 11.03
C HIS A 609 -16.91 -13.71 12.42
N VAL A 610 -17.76 -14.17 13.33
CA VAL A 610 -17.79 -13.71 14.72
C VAL A 610 -17.27 -14.83 15.62
N LYS A 611 -16.28 -14.54 16.45
CA LYS A 611 -15.84 -15.45 17.50
C LYS A 611 -16.75 -15.27 18.71
N ILE A 612 -17.30 -16.37 19.20
CA ILE A 612 -18.22 -16.37 20.33
C ILE A 612 -17.73 -17.29 21.44
N ALA A 613 -18.05 -16.91 22.67
CA ALA A 613 -17.93 -17.73 23.86
C ALA A 613 -19.32 -17.98 24.45
N ARG A 614 -19.58 -19.19 24.96
CA ARG A 614 -20.81 -19.51 25.68
C ARG A 614 -20.82 -18.80 27.04
N ALA A 615 -21.96 -18.22 27.40
CA ALA A 615 -22.17 -17.62 28.71
C ALA A 615 -23.00 -18.58 29.56
N THR A 616 -22.43 -19.05 30.67
CA THR A 616 -23.06 -20.02 31.58
C THR A 616 -22.89 -19.63 33.05
N GLY A 617 -22.26 -18.49 33.33
CA GLY A 617 -22.01 -18.01 34.67
C GLY A 617 -23.10 -17.04 35.19
N PRO A 618 -22.82 -16.34 36.30
CA PRO A 618 -23.75 -15.42 36.94
C PRO A 618 -24.15 -14.23 36.06
N GLU A 619 -23.37 -13.93 35.01
CA GLU A 619 -23.68 -12.89 34.04
C GLU A 619 -25.04 -13.10 33.35
N GLY A 620 -25.48 -14.35 33.21
CA GLY A 620 -26.80 -14.68 32.68
C GLY A 620 -27.93 -14.27 33.63
N ALA A 621 -27.75 -14.42 34.95
CA ALA A 621 -28.72 -13.99 35.95
C ALA A 621 -28.77 -12.46 36.04
N VAL A 622 -27.61 -11.80 35.96
CA VAL A 622 -27.52 -10.32 35.88
C VAL A 622 -28.26 -9.79 34.66
N ALA A 623 -28.07 -10.40 33.47
CA ALA A 623 -28.79 -9.99 32.26
C ALA A 623 -30.31 -10.21 32.33
N ARG A 624 -30.78 -11.17 33.13
CA ARG A 624 -32.21 -11.40 33.38
C ARG A 624 -32.78 -10.50 34.49
N GLY A 625 -31.93 -9.75 35.19
CA GLY A 625 -32.35 -8.96 36.36
C GLY A 625 -32.79 -9.84 37.54
N GLU A 626 -32.29 -11.07 37.63
CA GLU A 626 -32.66 -12.04 38.68
C GLU A 626 -31.77 -11.94 39.93
N LEU A 627 -30.72 -11.10 39.91
CA LEU A 627 -29.87 -10.88 41.07
C LEU A 627 -30.50 -9.81 41.97
N ASP A 628 -30.53 -10.05 43.28
CA ASP A 628 -31.03 -9.08 44.26
C ASP A 628 -30.27 -7.74 44.16
N ASP A 629 -31.01 -6.64 44.08
CA ASP A 629 -30.53 -5.24 44.07
C ASP A 629 -29.98 -4.81 45.45
N ARG A 630 -29.09 -5.63 46.03
CA ARG A 630 -28.38 -5.30 47.26
C ARG A 630 -26.94 -5.01 46.91
N PRO A 631 -26.40 -3.83 47.27
CA PRO A 631 -24.96 -3.61 47.21
C PRO A 631 -24.26 -4.77 47.91
N PRO A 632 -23.15 -5.31 47.35
CA PRO A 632 -22.42 -6.37 48.01
C PRO A 632 -22.08 -5.91 49.42
N VAL A 633 -22.61 -6.60 50.42
CA VAL A 633 -22.24 -6.38 51.81
C VAL A 633 -20.74 -6.63 51.85
N ARG A 634 -19.95 -5.63 52.26
CA ARG A 634 -18.53 -5.83 52.51
C ARG A 634 -18.44 -6.83 53.66
N GLU A 635 -18.24 -8.10 53.36
CA GLU A 635 -17.82 -9.05 54.37
C GLU A 635 -16.51 -8.52 54.94
N PRO A 636 -16.40 -8.32 56.26
CA PRO A 636 -15.13 -7.98 56.86
C PRO A 636 -14.17 -9.14 56.53
N LEU A 637 -13.19 -8.85 55.69
CA LEU A 637 -12.16 -9.77 55.29
C LEU A 637 -11.32 -10.10 56.53
N GLU A 638 -11.71 -11.09 57.34
CA GLU A 638 -10.99 -11.51 58.54
C GLU A 638 -9.62 -12.14 58.23
N SER A 639 -9.36 -12.47 56.96
CA SER A 639 -8.05 -12.92 56.48
C SER A 639 -7.42 -11.88 55.57
N ASP A 640 -6.43 -11.16 56.09
CA ASP A 640 -5.53 -10.33 55.30
C ASP A 640 -4.86 -11.20 54.21
N PRO A 641 -5.11 -10.95 52.91
CA PRO A 641 -4.56 -11.75 51.80
C PRO A 641 -3.03 -11.60 51.67
N LEU A 642 -2.42 -10.70 52.46
CA LEU A 642 -0.98 -10.51 52.57
C LEU A 642 -0.33 -11.37 53.68
N ARG A 643 -1.13 -12.05 54.52
CA ARG A 643 -0.61 -12.83 55.65
C ARG A 643 0.24 -14.02 55.21
N ASP A 644 -0.04 -14.61 54.05
CA ASP A 644 0.75 -15.69 53.44
C ASP A 644 1.97 -15.19 52.65
N LEU A 645 2.08 -13.89 52.36
CA LEU A 645 3.27 -13.31 51.74
C LEU A 645 4.45 -13.15 52.72
N GLY A 646 4.19 -13.18 54.03
CA GLY A 646 5.23 -13.19 55.06
C GLY A 646 6.09 -14.46 55.09
N SER A 647 5.63 -15.56 54.46
CA SER A 647 6.36 -16.84 54.43
C SER A 647 7.32 -16.97 53.24
N MET A 648 7.29 -16.06 52.26
CA MET A 648 8.19 -16.10 51.07
C MET A 648 9.23 -14.97 51.06
N GLY A 649 9.58 -14.41 52.22
CA GLY A 649 10.57 -13.34 52.36
C GLY A 649 12.03 -13.81 52.41
N ARG A 650 12.48 -14.66 51.47
CA ARG A 650 13.92 -14.87 51.25
C ARG A 650 14.23 -14.52 49.81
N SER A 651 14.90 -13.39 49.64
CA SER A 651 15.33 -12.85 48.35
C SER A 651 16.38 -13.72 47.65
N GLY A 652 16.92 -14.73 48.35
CA GLY A 652 17.98 -15.61 47.84
C GLY A 652 19.36 -14.95 47.86
N VAL A 653 19.45 -13.70 48.33
CA VAL A 653 20.69 -12.95 48.54
C VAL A 653 20.92 -12.80 50.04
N LYS A 654 21.98 -13.45 50.54
CA LYS A 654 22.24 -13.61 51.99
C LYS A 654 22.36 -12.28 52.75
N GLU A 655 22.84 -11.24 52.08
CA GLU A 655 23.02 -9.90 52.64
C GLU A 655 21.68 -9.18 52.86
N LEU A 656 20.78 -9.24 51.88
CA LEU A 656 19.44 -8.66 51.94
C LEU A 656 18.53 -9.39 52.94
N ASP A 657 18.66 -10.72 53.03
CA ASP A 657 17.90 -11.51 53.99
C ASP A 657 18.36 -11.23 55.44
N ALA A 658 19.65 -10.94 55.66
CA ALA A 658 20.18 -10.53 56.98
C ALA A 658 19.68 -9.14 57.40
N MET A 659 19.68 -8.17 56.48
CA MET A 659 19.12 -6.83 56.71
C MET A 659 17.62 -6.86 57.01
N SER A 660 16.88 -7.78 56.38
CA SER A 660 15.44 -7.97 56.68
C SER A 660 15.19 -8.45 58.11
N GLY A 661 16.10 -9.24 58.67
CA GLY A 661 16.03 -9.73 60.05
C GLY A 661 16.29 -8.61 61.07
N GLU A 662 17.24 -7.73 60.79
CA GLU A 662 17.51 -6.55 61.63
C GLU A 662 16.37 -5.52 61.56
N ALA A 663 15.79 -5.31 60.38
CA ALA A 663 14.61 -4.46 60.20
C ALA A 663 13.37 -5.02 60.92
N ALA A 664 13.18 -6.33 60.93
CA ALA A 664 12.10 -6.97 61.67
C ALA A 664 12.29 -6.83 63.19
N ALA A 665 13.53 -6.92 63.69
CA ALA A 665 13.85 -6.68 65.10
C ALA A 665 13.62 -5.22 65.52
N LEU A 666 13.91 -4.26 64.62
CA LEU A 666 13.62 -2.83 64.83
C LEU A 666 12.12 -2.54 64.86
N ASP A 667 11.33 -3.12 63.94
CA ASP A 667 9.86 -2.97 63.94
C ASP A 667 9.24 -3.58 65.21
N GLN A 668 9.77 -4.71 65.67
CA GLN A 668 9.32 -5.35 66.91
C GLN A 668 9.67 -4.50 68.15
N PHE A 669 10.84 -3.85 68.17
CA PHE A 669 11.25 -2.91 69.21
C PHE A 669 10.36 -1.66 69.23
N LEU A 670 10.11 -1.04 68.08
CA LEU A 670 9.27 0.16 67.96
C LEU A 670 7.81 -0.10 68.38
N ARG A 671 7.27 -1.28 68.06
CA ARG A 671 5.94 -1.70 68.51
C ARG A 671 5.88 -1.95 70.03
N ALA A 672 6.95 -2.45 70.63
CA ALA A 672 7.04 -2.67 72.07
C ALA A 672 7.23 -1.36 72.87
N GLU A 673 7.93 -0.38 72.31
CA GLU A 673 8.09 0.95 72.90
C GLU A 673 6.76 1.73 72.93
N GLY A 674 5.95 1.62 71.86
CA GLY A 674 4.60 2.19 71.80
C GLY A 674 3.62 1.63 72.86
N GLN A 675 3.97 0.51 73.52
CA GLN A 675 3.20 -0.10 74.61
C GLN A 675 3.85 0.08 76.00
N GLY A 676 4.91 0.90 76.11
CA GLY A 676 5.54 1.25 77.39
C GLY A 676 6.36 0.14 78.06
N ARG A 677 6.73 -0.92 77.31
CA ARG A 677 7.54 -2.05 77.81
C ARG A 677 8.66 -2.41 76.83
N GLY A 678 9.53 -1.46 76.52
CA GLY A 678 10.70 -1.69 75.66
C GLY A 678 12.01 -1.61 76.44
N SER A 679 12.59 -2.73 76.82
CA SER A 679 14.05 -2.82 76.98
C SER A 679 14.58 -3.70 75.86
N PRO A 680 15.62 -3.26 75.12
CA PRO A 680 16.13 -4.03 73.99
C PRO A 680 16.71 -5.37 74.48
N GLY A 681 16.39 -6.45 73.75
CA GLY A 681 16.98 -7.76 74.02
C GLY A 681 18.51 -7.73 73.85
N ALA A 682 19.22 -8.58 74.60
CA ALA A 682 20.68 -8.68 74.53
C ALA A 682 21.12 -8.99 73.09
N GLY A 683 21.92 -8.10 72.50
CA GLY A 683 22.40 -8.19 71.11
C GLY A 683 21.73 -7.23 70.10
N PHE A 684 20.81 -6.37 70.52
CA PHE A 684 20.22 -5.35 69.64
C PHE A 684 21.26 -4.25 69.31
N PRO A 685 21.56 -3.96 68.03
CA PRO A 685 22.62 -3.02 67.63
C PRO A 685 22.30 -1.54 67.90
N GLY A 686 21.14 -1.23 68.50
CA GLY A 686 20.72 0.13 68.79
C GLY A 686 20.11 0.82 67.56
N VAL A 687 19.16 1.73 67.82
CA VAL A 687 18.33 2.36 66.78
C VAL A 687 19.17 3.18 65.78
N SER A 688 20.29 3.75 66.22
CA SER A 688 21.19 4.54 65.38
C SER A 688 21.96 3.70 64.35
N GLN A 689 22.21 2.43 64.63
CA GLN A 689 22.98 1.54 63.77
C GLN A 689 22.08 0.88 62.71
N ALA A 690 20.83 0.55 63.07
CA ALA A 690 19.83 0.02 62.14
C ALA A 690 19.32 1.03 61.09
N LEU A 691 19.52 2.35 61.31
CA LEU A 691 19.09 3.41 60.39
C LEU A 691 20.17 3.86 59.39
N ARG A 692 21.44 3.46 59.58
CA ARG A 692 22.50 3.66 58.59
C ARG A 692 22.58 2.40 57.73
N GLY A 693 21.74 2.28 56.71
CA GLY A 693 21.91 1.23 55.72
C GLY A 693 23.19 1.47 54.91
N GLU A 694 24.25 0.71 55.22
CA GLU A 694 25.35 0.41 54.28
C GLU A 694 25.24 -1.04 53.81
#